data_AF-A0A536BE87-F1
#
_entry.id   AF-A0A536BE87-F1
#
_cell.length_a   1.000
_cell.length_b   1.000
_cell.length_c   1.000
_cell.angle_alpha   90.00
_cell.angle_beta   90.00
_cell.angle_gamma   90.00
#
_symmetry.space_group_name_H-M   'P 1'
#
loop_
_entity.id
_entity.type
_entity.pdbx_description
1 polymer ?
#
loop_
_entity_poly.entity_id
_entity_poly.type
_entity_poly.pdbx_seq_one_letter_code
_entity_poly.pdbx_strand_id
1 'polypeptide(L)'
;MRKLAAVIVYVFALSLGASARPAAAATMTTGAPTASAAACGTPGTPTTTVFLPNITKMLGGPSGWVTPFIVQNVGVKKATLEVSFYRFSDGGLVACRKVSDLAPATSFADYPNNDADLPADAQFSVVVKSFGSEVVSVVNEHQGLGAPARAEALSYNGLTTGATTVYLPFVAKPEPALCSAVPQTDATCNARWVTTFVMQNFGTVDAVVTARFVSYDGASVATLNRTIAPGRSRFVDPSVEALVRAGRYYSVVLTSTQPIGVIANAHDDAPTTSAPRGFSYNGTPQPSFGDVFLPYLRRDGVVPRTYANGLLIQNGGAGDVTPTITFQRLGGGNPFTIAAPAPIRAGLTWYFDPEAYPVMTVGEYSVVVSGGALAVVDATLAAGAAMGYIGMSGQGNRAYLPNVTRTLGGARGWSTPIVVQSTGATGATLRWYRFSDGALMARQSVGPFGRGGALRVDPRNVPGLSDDTQYGVVVDAQGGTIATIVTELDFEGGDGTMIYEGFPTTVSTVPAPTAVALAPATLRIGTDEAAQLVATVKDQFDEAMPQVVPTWSVVPPALGSVGSSGIFTAGASGGVGTITATAGGASETIQLAVQAPTPVTVGGLSFLVRTTGAADVYAETTITRFDAATISTQITADVSRIQQDYARSFAARPQVYVMATDGSYGTAQTTILGIAPIFVSAPTVESRFETAGVYYQGKVAIDWARSNDTRPFTVARHELTHMIIDEIAGDAAVPAWLNEGSARLEEFTLLGSDWLRVLNQYEAVSMAVNSRLFTVSELTSQASWNARQRPAVDYQYSEAQQIVQLLRDEVGTAGEIEILRLLGAGYTFDQAYQAMPRRVTSDFSASVFARIRAFATAPGIAFAPDSAAGTGANGPTFVLYGFAPNAVVTLSIRGAATGFTNSSGFQVVDQYGVYVSRLGTSWPPDTYTFTVTSNTGQTITRSVTKAP
;
A
#
# COMPACT_ATOMS: atom_id res chain seq x y z
N MET A 1 -15.81 1.10 7.78
CA MET A 1 -17.21 1.49 8.01
C MET A 1 -17.48 1.64 9.50
N ARG A 2 -18.18 2.73 9.88
CA ARG A 2 -18.56 3.20 11.24
C ARG A 2 -17.47 3.86 12.08
N LYS A 3 -17.31 5.19 11.93
CA LYS A 3 -17.67 6.21 12.94
C LYS A 3 -17.30 7.60 12.38
N LEU A 4 -18.27 8.23 11.74
CA LEU A 4 -18.36 9.68 11.52
C LEU A 4 -19.69 10.12 12.15
N ALA A 5 -19.73 11.37 12.62
CA ALA A 5 -20.87 12.10 13.20
C ALA A 5 -21.09 11.99 14.72
N ALA A 6 -20.75 13.07 15.42
CA ALA A 6 -21.67 13.76 16.33
C ALA A 6 -21.14 15.17 16.67
N VAL A 7 -21.67 16.18 15.98
CA VAL A 7 -21.69 17.59 16.42
C VAL A 7 -23.17 18.01 16.46
N ILE A 8 -23.51 18.90 17.40
CA ILE A 8 -24.76 19.67 17.59
C ILE A 8 -25.85 19.01 18.47
N VAL A 9 -26.01 19.51 19.71
CA VAL A 9 -27.15 20.35 20.21
C VAL A 9 -27.03 20.48 21.74
N TYR A 10 -26.81 21.68 22.28
CA TYR A 10 -27.70 22.36 23.24
C TYR A 10 -27.21 23.79 23.51
N VAL A 11 -28.11 24.76 23.34
CA VAL A 11 -27.91 26.20 23.60
C VAL A 11 -28.80 26.62 24.77
N PHE A 12 -28.32 27.62 25.52
CA PHE A 12 -28.98 28.52 26.49
C PHE A 12 -28.91 28.19 27.99
N ALA A 13 -27.92 28.82 28.66
CA ALA A 13 -28.17 29.86 29.66
C ALA A 13 -26.92 30.75 29.83
N LEU A 14 -27.08 32.07 29.64
CA LEU A 14 -26.07 33.09 29.92
C LEU A 14 -25.88 33.28 31.43
N SER A 15 -24.62 33.39 31.88
CA SER A 15 -24.23 34.43 32.83
C SER A 15 -22.72 34.70 32.74
N LEU A 16 -22.38 35.98 32.66
CA LEU A 16 -21.03 36.55 32.67
C LEU A 16 -20.15 35.97 33.78
N GLY A 17 -18.97 35.48 33.40
CA GLY A 17 -17.87 35.19 34.30
C GLY A 17 -16.57 35.25 33.50
N ALA A 18 -15.87 36.37 33.58
CA ALA A 18 -14.53 36.54 33.02
C ALA A 18 -13.58 35.53 33.67
N SER A 19 -13.08 34.54 32.92
CA SER A 19 -12.02 33.67 33.41
C SER A 19 -10.67 34.35 33.18
N ALA A 20 -10.26 35.11 34.20
CA ALA A 20 -8.85 35.35 34.45
C ALA A 20 -8.10 34.01 34.56
N ARG A 21 -6.83 34.00 34.13
CA ARG A 21 -5.86 32.93 34.37
C ARG A 21 -6.04 32.29 35.75
N PRO A 22 -6.01 30.96 35.88
CA PRO A 22 -5.36 30.33 37.00
C PRO A 22 -3.97 29.92 36.51
N ALA A 23 -2.92 30.67 36.86
CA ALA A 23 -1.99 30.13 37.85
C ALA A 23 -2.71 29.20 38.83
N ALA A 24 -2.73 27.90 38.54
CA ALA A 24 -2.85 26.93 39.60
C ALA A 24 -1.58 27.03 40.45
N ALA A 25 -1.56 27.99 41.37
CA ALA A 25 -0.83 27.83 42.61
C ALA A 25 -1.45 26.60 43.27
N ALA A 26 -0.88 25.42 42.99
CA ALA A 26 -1.18 24.21 43.72
C ALA A 26 -0.78 24.45 45.17
N THR A 27 -1.72 24.92 45.97
CA THR A 27 -1.64 24.74 47.41
C THR A 27 -1.64 23.23 47.60
N MET A 28 -0.50 22.67 48.02
CA MET A 28 -0.38 21.27 48.39
C MET A 28 -1.35 20.98 49.53
N THR A 29 -2.59 20.63 49.20
CA THR A 29 -3.46 19.91 50.11
C THR A 29 -3.04 18.45 50.02
N THR A 30 -2.59 17.92 51.15
CA THR A 30 -2.21 16.52 51.33
C THR A 30 -3.44 15.63 51.22
N GLY A 31 -3.96 15.46 50.01
CA GLY A 31 -4.87 14.38 49.65
C GLY A 31 -4.08 13.09 49.46
N ALA A 32 -4.64 11.95 49.87
CA ALA A 32 -4.04 10.64 49.65
C ALA A 32 -3.69 10.46 48.15
N PRO A 33 -2.55 9.82 47.82
CA PRO A 33 -2.17 9.60 46.42
C PRO A 33 -3.29 8.82 45.71
N THR A 34 -3.75 9.34 44.57
CA THR A 34 -4.64 8.58 43.67
C THR A 34 -3.92 7.33 43.19
N ALA A 35 -4.64 6.21 43.05
CA ALA A 35 -4.06 4.92 42.66
C ALA A 35 -3.23 5.05 41.36
N SER A 36 -1.98 4.56 41.40
CA SER A 36 -1.10 4.49 40.22
C SER A 36 -1.54 3.35 39.32
N ALA A 37 -1.58 3.59 38.01
CA ALA A 37 -1.74 2.51 37.04
C ALA A 37 -0.55 1.55 37.06
N ALA A 38 -0.77 0.32 36.62
CA ALA A 38 0.28 -0.65 36.39
C ALA A 38 1.10 -0.30 35.13
N ALA A 39 2.39 -0.66 35.13
CA ALA A 39 3.22 -0.57 33.93
C ALA A 39 2.79 -1.64 32.90
N CYS A 40 3.01 -1.36 31.61
CA CYS A 40 2.65 -2.25 30.50
C CYS A 40 3.46 -3.56 30.49
N GLY A 41 4.70 -3.55 31.01
CA GLY A 41 5.47 -4.77 31.30
C GLY A 41 5.98 -5.56 30.08
N THR A 42 6.22 -4.91 28.94
CA THR A 42 6.80 -5.55 27.75
C THR A 42 8.24 -6.00 28.06
N PRO A 43 8.56 -7.31 27.92
CA PRO A 43 9.90 -7.81 28.23
C PRO A 43 10.98 -7.27 27.29
N GLY A 44 12.20 -7.14 27.79
CA GLY A 44 13.38 -6.74 27.02
C GLY A 44 13.72 -5.25 27.12
N THR A 45 14.73 -4.82 26.37
CA THR A 45 15.17 -3.43 26.31
C THR A 45 14.47 -2.72 25.15
N PRO A 46 13.89 -1.53 25.35
CA PRO A 46 13.36 -0.72 24.25
C PRO A 46 14.42 -0.43 23.19
N THR A 47 14.05 -0.55 21.92
CA THR A 47 14.87 -0.12 20.77
C THR A 47 14.99 1.40 20.73
N THR A 48 13.93 2.11 21.08
CA THR A 48 13.92 3.58 21.18
C THR A 48 13.03 4.01 22.34
N THR A 49 13.39 5.09 23.03
CA THR A 49 12.51 5.78 23.98
C THR A 49 12.35 7.22 23.53
N VAL A 50 11.11 7.66 23.33
CA VAL A 50 10.74 9.03 22.97
C VAL A 50 10.09 9.67 24.19
N PHE A 51 10.52 10.88 24.51
CA PHE A 51 10.02 11.69 25.62
C PHE A 51 9.19 12.84 25.04
N LEU A 52 7.95 12.98 25.53
CA LEU A 52 7.02 14.05 25.15
C LEU A 52 6.79 14.91 26.40
N PRO A 53 7.49 16.06 26.54
CA PRO A 53 7.52 16.78 27.81
C PRO A 53 6.17 17.32 28.26
N ASN A 54 5.28 17.67 27.33
CA ASN A 54 4.01 18.31 27.61
C ASN A 54 2.85 17.71 26.78
N ILE A 55 1.99 16.93 27.43
CA ILE A 55 0.74 16.42 26.87
C ILE A 55 -0.43 16.86 27.75
N THR A 56 -1.50 17.40 27.17
CA THR A 56 -2.66 17.95 27.88
C THR A 56 -3.97 17.36 27.40
N LYS A 57 -4.93 17.30 28.32
CA LYS A 57 -6.33 16.96 28.04
C LYS A 57 -7.23 18.05 28.61
N MET A 58 -7.88 18.81 27.73
CA MET A 58 -8.82 19.88 28.08
C MET A 58 -8.26 20.86 29.15
N LEU A 59 -6.95 21.16 29.10
CA LEU A 59 -6.30 21.97 30.14
C LEU A 59 -6.72 23.44 30.00
N GLY A 60 -7.37 23.98 31.02
CA GLY A 60 -8.06 25.27 30.97
C GLY A 60 -9.56 25.16 30.65
N GLY A 61 -10.14 23.95 30.74
CA GLY A 61 -11.56 23.69 30.55
C GLY A 61 -11.93 23.15 29.16
N PRO A 62 -13.22 23.10 28.79
CA PRO A 62 -13.69 22.41 27.57
C PRO A 62 -13.11 22.90 26.24
N SER A 63 -12.71 24.16 26.17
CA SER A 63 -12.05 24.77 25.01
C SER A 63 -10.54 25.01 25.24
N GLY A 64 -9.98 24.42 26.29
CA GLY A 64 -8.58 24.52 26.67
C GLY A 64 -7.66 23.68 25.78
N TRP A 65 -6.41 23.54 26.22
CA TRP A 65 -5.37 22.84 25.49
C TRP A 65 -5.66 21.34 25.36
N VAL A 66 -5.40 20.82 24.16
CA VAL A 66 -5.32 19.41 23.81
C VAL A 66 -4.09 19.19 22.96
N THR A 67 -3.35 18.11 23.22
CA THR A 67 -2.07 17.87 22.52
C THR A 67 -2.03 16.48 21.88
N PRO A 68 -2.54 16.31 20.66
CA PRO A 68 -2.37 15.07 19.93
C PRO A 68 -0.88 14.80 19.67
N PHE A 69 -0.49 13.53 19.73
CA PHE A 69 0.87 13.15 19.34
C PHE A 69 0.84 11.98 18.38
N ILE A 70 1.81 11.97 17.48
CA ILE A 70 1.93 10.99 16.40
C ILE A 70 3.28 10.32 16.54
N VAL A 71 3.31 8.99 16.54
CA VAL A 71 4.51 8.16 16.65
C VAL A 71 4.66 7.33 15.37
N GLN A 72 5.70 7.59 14.58
CA GLN A 72 5.98 6.85 13.35
C GLN A 72 7.01 5.76 13.61
N ASN A 73 6.77 4.56 13.09
CA ASN A 73 7.78 3.52 12.97
C ASN A 73 8.70 3.81 11.78
N VAL A 74 9.96 4.13 12.07
CA VAL A 74 10.96 4.54 11.07
C VAL A 74 11.92 3.41 10.68
N GLY A 75 11.86 2.29 11.39
CA GLY A 75 12.63 1.09 11.07
C GLY A 75 11.93 0.16 10.08
N VAL A 76 12.55 -1.00 9.85
CA VAL A 76 12.13 -1.99 8.83
C VAL A 76 11.39 -3.18 9.42
N LYS A 77 11.12 -3.18 10.74
CA LYS A 77 10.41 -4.23 11.47
C LYS A 77 9.14 -3.67 12.10
N LYS A 78 8.18 -4.53 12.43
CA LYS A 78 7.03 -4.12 13.25
C LYS A 78 7.50 -3.66 14.64
N ALA A 79 6.86 -2.63 15.17
CA ALA A 79 7.13 -2.09 16.49
C ALA A 79 6.01 -2.45 17.46
N THR A 80 6.38 -2.69 18.72
CA THR A 80 5.44 -2.63 19.85
C THR A 80 5.74 -1.39 20.67
N LEU A 81 4.75 -0.52 20.89
CA LEU A 81 4.88 0.68 21.69
C LEU A 81 4.30 0.49 23.10
N GLU A 82 4.97 1.05 24.10
CA GLU A 82 4.40 1.36 25.40
C GLU A 82 4.31 2.86 25.57
N VAL A 83 3.13 3.38 25.88
CA VAL A 83 2.88 4.81 26.06
C VAL A 83 2.49 5.05 27.52
N SER A 84 3.40 5.62 28.29
CA SER A 84 3.21 5.89 29.73
C SER A 84 2.90 7.36 29.99
N PHE A 85 1.77 7.64 30.64
CA PHE A 85 1.32 8.99 31.00
C PHE A 85 1.58 9.27 32.48
N TYR A 86 2.42 10.26 32.77
CA TYR A 86 2.70 10.66 34.14
C TYR A 86 2.15 12.04 34.43
N ARG A 87 1.34 12.16 35.50
CA ARG A 87 0.67 13.42 35.86
C ARG A 87 1.68 14.45 36.35
N PHE A 88 1.53 15.70 35.93
CA PHE A 88 2.41 16.79 36.37
C PHE A 88 2.31 17.08 37.88
N SER A 89 1.10 17.02 38.44
CA SER A 89 0.82 17.46 39.81
C SER A 89 1.58 16.69 40.88
N ASP A 90 1.76 15.37 40.70
CA ASP A 90 2.37 14.47 41.69
C ASP A 90 3.40 13.49 41.10
N GLY A 91 3.50 13.39 39.77
CA GLY A 91 4.35 12.40 39.10
C GLY A 91 3.76 10.98 39.12
N GLY A 92 2.49 10.77 39.45
CA GLY A 92 1.87 9.45 39.40
C GLY A 92 1.75 8.93 37.96
N LEU A 93 1.94 7.62 37.75
CA LEU A 93 1.60 6.96 36.47
C LEU A 93 0.08 6.82 36.40
N VAL A 94 -0.55 7.47 35.43
CA VAL A 94 -2.01 7.50 35.27
C VAL A 94 -2.49 6.42 34.32
N ALA A 95 -1.77 6.20 33.24
CA ALA A 95 -2.08 5.19 32.23
C ALA A 95 -0.80 4.66 31.60
N CYS A 96 -0.79 3.37 31.26
CA CYS A 96 0.19 2.78 30.36
C CYS A 96 -0.56 2.01 29.27
N ARG A 97 -0.34 2.38 28.01
CA ARG A 97 -1.00 1.74 26.85
C ARG A 97 0.00 0.96 26.02
N LYS A 98 -0.45 -0.16 25.48
CA LYS A 98 0.35 -0.99 24.57
C LYS A 98 -0.24 -0.94 23.16
N VAL A 99 0.58 -0.56 22.18
CA VAL A 99 0.25 -0.62 20.75
C VAL A 99 1.11 -1.71 20.14
N SER A 100 0.50 -2.78 19.63
CA SER A 100 1.25 -3.92 19.06
C SER A 100 1.25 -3.85 17.54
N ASP A 101 2.27 -4.44 16.92
CA ASP A 101 2.36 -4.65 15.47
C ASP A 101 2.30 -3.38 14.59
N LEU A 102 2.77 -2.24 15.09
CA LEU A 102 2.87 -1.01 14.28
C LEU A 102 3.84 -1.25 13.12
N ALA A 103 3.33 -1.29 11.89
CA ALA A 103 4.11 -1.66 10.70
C ALA A 103 5.17 -0.60 10.33
N PRO A 104 6.26 -0.99 9.63
CA PRO A 104 7.22 -0.05 9.06
C PRO A 104 6.55 1.09 8.29
N ALA A 105 7.08 2.31 8.42
CA ALA A 105 6.59 3.54 7.79
C ALA A 105 5.16 3.99 8.16
N THR A 106 4.45 3.25 9.03
CA THR A 106 3.13 3.65 9.56
C THR A 106 3.25 4.44 10.86
N SER A 107 2.18 5.18 11.18
CA SER A 107 2.10 6.02 12.38
C SER A 107 0.95 5.60 13.28
N PHE A 108 1.18 5.63 14.59
CA PHE A 108 0.16 5.64 15.63
C PHE A 108 -0.13 7.09 16.03
N ALA A 109 -1.40 7.47 16.19
CA ALA A 109 -1.77 8.78 16.70
C ALA A 109 -2.66 8.63 17.93
N ASP A 110 -2.40 9.45 18.93
CA ASP A 110 -3.16 9.53 20.17
C ASP A 110 -3.77 10.94 20.29
N TYR A 111 -5.05 11.01 20.64
CA TYR A 111 -5.78 12.25 20.81
C TYR A 111 -6.31 12.31 22.25
N PRO A 112 -5.62 12.97 23.19
CA PRO A 112 -5.91 12.85 24.62
C PRO A 112 -7.35 13.17 25.04
N ASN A 113 -8.04 14.05 24.32
CA ASN A 113 -9.45 14.35 24.61
C ASN A 113 -10.41 13.17 24.33
N ASN A 114 -9.99 12.17 23.54
CA ASN A 114 -10.76 10.94 23.28
C ASN A 114 -10.50 9.85 24.34
N ASP A 115 -9.56 10.07 25.25
CA ASP A 115 -9.10 9.05 26.18
C ASP A 115 -9.93 9.01 27.45
N ALA A 116 -10.69 7.95 27.67
CA ALA A 116 -11.56 7.85 28.85
C ALA A 116 -10.79 7.64 30.17
N ASP A 117 -9.55 7.14 30.10
CA ASP A 117 -8.68 6.81 31.24
C ASP A 117 -7.84 7.99 31.75
N LEU A 118 -7.75 9.08 30.97
CA LEU A 118 -7.04 10.30 31.39
C LEU A 118 -8.01 11.29 32.07
N PRO A 119 -7.65 11.89 33.21
CA PRO A 119 -8.44 12.97 33.81
C PRO A 119 -8.48 14.18 32.87
N ALA A 120 -9.64 14.82 32.76
CA ALA A 120 -9.78 16.10 32.08
C ALA A 120 -9.13 17.23 32.90
N ASP A 121 -8.87 18.36 32.24
CA ASP A 121 -8.21 19.54 32.82
C ASP A 121 -6.86 19.19 33.45
N ALA A 122 -6.06 18.41 32.73
CA ALA A 122 -4.83 17.84 33.23
C ALA A 122 -3.69 17.90 32.23
N GLN A 123 -2.48 17.83 32.78
CA GLN A 123 -1.21 17.88 32.08
C GLN A 123 -0.35 16.68 32.48
N PHE A 124 0.34 16.10 31.50
CA PHE A 124 1.09 14.87 31.60
C PHE A 124 2.43 15.00 30.88
N SER A 125 3.44 14.32 31.43
CA SER A 125 4.65 14.00 30.68
C SER A 125 4.49 12.58 30.16
N VAL A 126 4.76 12.36 28.87
CA VAL A 126 4.61 11.04 28.26
C VAL A 126 5.97 10.45 27.92
N VAL A 127 6.09 9.14 28.11
CA VAL A 127 7.26 8.34 27.69
C VAL A 127 6.75 7.23 26.79
N VAL A 128 7.21 7.24 25.54
CA VAL A 128 6.92 6.21 24.54
C VAL A 128 8.14 5.30 24.40
N LYS A 129 8.00 4.03 24.74
CA LYS A 129 9.04 3.01 24.51
C LYS A 129 8.65 2.16 23.31
N SER A 130 9.51 2.07 22.32
CA SER A 130 9.35 1.17 21.18
C SER A 130 10.23 -0.05 21.32
N PHE A 131 9.68 -1.22 21.00
CA PHE A 131 10.36 -2.51 20.99
C PHE A 131 10.34 -3.09 19.58
N GLY A 132 11.49 -3.57 19.11
CA GLY A 132 11.66 -4.24 17.81
C GLY A 132 12.00 -3.31 16.65
N SER A 133 11.64 -2.03 16.73
CA SER A 133 11.93 -1.04 15.70
C SER A 133 12.13 0.37 16.28
N GLU A 134 12.83 1.22 15.53
CA GLU A 134 13.02 2.62 15.88
C GLU A 134 11.75 3.44 15.59
N VAL A 135 11.51 4.47 16.40
CA VAL A 135 10.37 5.39 16.25
C VAL A 135 10.77 6.83 16.45
N VAL A 136 10.01 7.73 15.83
CA VAL A 136 10.06 9.18 16.06
C VAL A 136 8.66 9.69 16.35
N SER A 137 8.53 10.89 16.92
CA SER A 137 7.22 11.42 17.26
C SER A 137 7.16 12.93 17.14
N VAL A 138 6.03 13.45 16.67
CA VAL A 138 5.69 14.87 16.70
C VAL A 138 4.48 15.08 17.61
N VAL A 139 4.45 16.20 18.32
CA VAL A 139 3.34 16.62 19.15
C VAL A 139 2.77 17.89 18.56
N ASN A 140 1.45 17.90 18.37
CA ASN A 140 0.71 19.10 18.01
C ASN A 140 -0.05 19.56 19.25
N GLU A 141 -0.04 20.85 19.53
CA GLU A 141 -0.70 21.48 20.68
C GLU A 141 -1.77 22.42 20.14
N HIS A 142 -3.02 22.21 20.52
CA HIS A 142 -4.16 23.00 20.06
C HIS A 142 -4.95 23.54 21.24
N GLN A 143 -5.50 24.74 21.10
CA GLN A 143 -6.57 25.23 21.98
C GLN A 143 -7.63 25.99 21.19
N GLY A 144 -8.74 26.33 21.85
CA GLY A 144 -9.74 27.22 21.25
C GLY A 144 -10.64 26.55 20.19
N LEU A 145 -10.73 25.22 20.16
CA LEU A 145 -11.56 24.46 19.19
C LEU A 145 -13.05 24.88 19.19
N GLY A 146 -13.55 25.44 20.30
CA GLY A 146 -14.92 25.98 20.42
C GLY A 146 -15.04 27.49 20.16
N ALA A 147 -13.92 28.19 19.90
CA ALA A 147 -13.86 29.63 19.67
C ALA A 147 -12.80 29.94 18.60
N PRO A 148 -13.07 29.69 17.30
CA PRO A 148 -12.07 29.72 16.23
C PRO A 148 -11.25 31.01 16.13
N ALA A 149 -11.82 32.17 16.51
CA ALA A 149 -11.11 33.45 16.54
C ALA A 149 -9.96 33.51 17.57
N ARG A 150 -9.91 32.57 18.51
CA ARG A 150 -8.85 32.40 19.51
C ARG A 150 -8.18 31.02 19.43
N ALA A 151 -8.37 30.30 18.32
CA ALA A 151 -7.64 29.05 18.11
C ALA A 151 -6.14 29.34 18.04
N GLU A 152 -5.35 28.48 18.65
CA GLU A 152 -3.88 28.49 18.58
C GLU A 152 -3.40 27.08 18.29
N ALA A 153 -2.35 26.98 17.48
CA ALA A 153 -1.71 25.74 17.09
C ALA A 153 -0.20 25.86 17.24
N LEU A 154 0.42 24.86 17.85
CA LEU A 154 1.86 24.79 18.07
C LEU A 154 2.31 23.36 17.81
N SER A 155 3.58 23.16 17.49
CA SER A 155 4.13 21.81 17.46
C SER A 155 5.57 21.77 17.95
N TYR A 156 5.95 20.58 18.41
CA TYR A 156 7.32 20.27 18.78
C TYR A 156 7.63 18.82 18.49
N ASN A 157 8.92 18.52 18.33
CA ASN A 157 9.39 17.16 18.13
C ASN A 157 9.54 16.42 19.46
N GLY A 158 9.02 15.20 19.52
CA GLY A 158 9.34 14.23 20.56
C GLY A 158 10.84 13.95 20.58
N LEU A 159 11.39 13.82 21.79
CA LEU A 159 12.84 13.83 22.00
C LEU A 159 13.35 12.42 22.34
N THR A 160 14.31 11.92 21.56
CA THR A 160 14.93 10.60 21.78
C THR A 160 16.28 10.66 22.49
N THR A 161 16.89 11.85 22.52
CA THR A 161 18.19 12.10 23.17
C THR A 161 18.08 13.32 24.08
N GLY A 162 18.63 13.20 25.29
CA GLY A 162 18.67 14.28 26.27
C GLY A 162 20.06 14.87 26.39
N ALA A 163 20.17 16.08 26.93
CA ALA A 163 21.44 16.74 27.16
C ALA A 163 21.55 17.27 28.59
N THR A 164 22.78 17.41 29.08
CA THR A 164 23.05 18.04 30.38
C THR A 164 23.17 19.56 30.28
N THR A 165 23.33 20.09 29.06
CA THR A 165 23.29 21.53 28.77
C THR A 165 22.34 21.78 27.60
N VAL A 166 21.36 22.66 27.80
CA VAL A 166 20.34 23.00 26.80
C VAL A 166 20.20 24.52 26.70
N TYR A 167 20.05 25.02 25.48
CA TYR A 167 19.96 26.43 25.13
C TYR A 167 18.55 26.75 24.66
N LEU A 168 17.97 27.82 25.21
CA LEU A 168 16.71 28.42 24.77
C LEU A 168 17.00 29.86 24.33
N PRO A 169 17.11 30.11 23.01
CA PRO A 169 17.40 31.45 22.49
C PRO A 169 16.34 32.49 22.83
N PHE A 170 15.10 32.07 23.11
CA PHE A 170 13.95 32.95 23.35
C PHE A 170 13.10 32.54 24.56
N VAL A 171 13.15 33.33 25.62
CA VAL A 171 12.20 33.23 26.75
C VAL A 171 11.73 34.63 27.13
N ALA A 172 10.41 34.81 27.22
CA ALA A 172 9.80 36.11 27.40
C ALA A 172 9.01 36.21 28.73
N LYS A 173 9.13 37.36 29.40
CA LYS A 173 8.24 37.75 30.52
C LYS A 173 7.66 39.15 30.27
N PRO A 174 6.33 39.30 30.10
CA PRO A 174 5.74 40.59 29.76
C PRO A 174 5.56 41.47 31.01
N GLU A 175 5.52 42.78 30.83
CA GLU A 175 5.10 43.74 31.87
C GLU A 175 3.69 44.31 31.53
N PRO A 176 2.78 44.47 32.51
CA PRO A 176 1.37 44.85 32.23
C PRO A 176 1.17 46.25 31.64
N ALA A 177 2.03 47.23 31.97
CA ALA A 177 2.04 48.56 31.36
C ALA A 177 3.33 49.33 31.68
N LEU A 178 4.15 49.62 30.65
CA LEU A 178 5.19 50.68 30.51
C LEU A 178 6.31 50.20 29.56
N CYS A 179 6.12 50.41 28.25
CA CYS A 179 7.27 50.68 27.35
C CYS A 179 7.35 52.18 27.01
N SER A 180 6.51 53.06 27.61
CA SER A 180 6.35 54.47 27.21
C SER A 180 7.46 55.42 27.69
N ALA A 181 8.44 54.95 28.47
CA ALA A 181 9.58 55.76 28.94
C ALA A 181 10.84 55.64 28.05
N VAL A 182 10.82 54.78 27.03
CA VAL A 182 11.86 54.65 26.00
C VAL A 182 11.15 54.72 24.65
N PRO A 183 11.70 55.35 23.59
CA PRO A 183 11.06 55.34 22.28
C PRO A 183 10.72 53.89 21.90
N GLN A 184 9.59 53.66 21.21
CA GLN A 184 9.10 52.35 20.73
C GLN A 184 10.08 51.57 19.82
N THR A 185 11.35 51.95 19.77
CA THR A 185 12.46 51.37 19.00
C THR A 185 13.37 50.46 19.83
N ASP A 186 13.16 50.31 21.15
CA ASP A 186 13.96 49.37 21.96
C ASP A 186 13.45 47.93 21.78
N ALA A 187 14.17 47.16 20.97
CA ALA A 187 13.92 45.74 20.69
C ALA A 187 13.98 44.83 21.94
N THR A 188 14.36 45.35 23.11
CA THR A 188 14.45 44.60 24.36
C THR A 188 13.22 44.73 25.27
N CYS A 189 12.27 45.62 24.95
CA CYS A 189 11.03 45.78 25.73
C CYS A 189 9.97 44.75 25.34
N ASN A 190 9.51 43.96 26.31
CA ASN A 190 8.46 42.95 26.09
C ASN A 190 7.15 43.32 26.82
N ALA A 191 6.11 43.68 26.07
CA ALA A 191 4.80 44.00 26.62
C ALA A 191 3.75 42.90 26.42
N ARG A 192 4.09 41.79 25.73
CA ARG A 192 3.08 40.84 25.22
C ARG A 192 3.43 39.38 25.45
N TRP A 193 4.63 38.98 25.03
CA TRP A 193 4.99 37.57 24.96
C TRP A 193 5.29 36.98 26.34
N VAL A 194 4.79 35.78 26.59
CA VAL A 194 5.19 34.92 27.70
C VAL A 194 5.72 33.61 27.14
N THR A 195 6.79 33.07 27.72
CA THR A 195 7.34 31.77 27.29
C THR A 195 7.43 30.81 28.45
N THR A 196 6.55 29.81 28.47
CA THR A 196 6.64 28.70 29.42
C THR A 196 7.49 27.61 28.80
N PHE A 197 8.52 27.14 29.50
CA PHE A 197 9.29 25.98 29.04
C PHE A 197 9.17 24.80 29.98
N VAL A 198 9.15 23.61 29.39
CA VAL A 198 8.91 22.34 30.07
C VAL A 198 10.13 21.47 29.87
N MET A 199 10.67 20.96 30.98
CA MET A 199 11.83 20.08 31.02
C MET A 199 11.40 18.70 31.45
N GLN A 200 11.85 17.65 30.75
CA GLN A 200 11.60 16.26 31.11
C GLN A 200 12.93 15.54 31.36
N ASN A 201 12.97 14.74 32.44
CA ASN A 201 14.16 14.00 32.83
C ASN A 201 14.27 12.65 32.09
N PHE A 202 15.37 12.45 31.36
CA PHE A 202 15.63 11.22 30.60
C PHE A 202 16.55 10.26 31.36
N GLY A 203 17.13 10.73 32.46
CA GLY A 203 17.95 9.92 33.36
C GLY A 203 17.13 8.92 34.17
N THR A 204 17.84 8.11 34.95
CA THR A 204 17.29 7.05 35.80
C THR A 204 17.14 7.44 37.26
N VAL A 205 17.65 8.63 37.64
CA VAL A 205 17.52 9.24 38.97
C VAL A 205 17.05 10.68 38.84
N ASP A 206 16.73 11.33 39.96
CA ASP A 206 16.28 12.73 39.96
C ASP A 206 17.30 13.67 39.31
N ALA A 207 16.83 14.48 38.36
CA ALA A 207 17.59 15.54 37.72
C ALA A 207 17.48 16.82 38.55
N VAL A 208 18.61 17.45 38.85
CA VAL A 208 18.67 18.81 39.38
C VAL A 208 19.03 19.74 38.22
N VAL A 209 18.06 20.55 37.79
CA VAL A 209 18.19 21.46 36.66
C VAL A 209 18.33 22.89 37.17
N THR A 210 19.35 23.60 36.69
CA THR A 210 19.59 25.02 36.92
C THR A 210 19.35 25.77 35.62
N ALA A 211 18.34 26.64 35.58
CA ALA A 211 18.05 27.52 34.44
C ALA A 211 18.59 28.92 34.71
N ARG A 212 19.57 29.36 33.92
CA ARG A 212 20.18 30.69 33.99
C ARG A 212 19.61 31.58 32.89
N PHE A 213 18.90 32.63 33.29
CA PHE A 213 18.32 33.63 32.41
C PHE A 213 19.27 34.82 32.27
N VAL A 214 19.48 35.30 31.05
CA VAL A 214 20.21 36.53 30.77
C VAL A 214 19.42 37.36 29.76
N SER A 215 19.08 38.60 30.10
CA SER A 215 18.34 39.46 29.16
C SER A 215 19.20 39.79 27.94
N TYR A 216 18.57 40.11 26.80
CA TYR A 216 19.31 40.36 25.55
C TYR A 216 20.30 41.53 25.63
N ASP A 217 20.02 42.54 26.46
CA ASP A 217 20.96 43.63 26.78
C ASP A 217 22.07 43.22 27.78
N GLY A 218 22.00 42.01 28.32
CA GLY A 218 22.89 41.49 29.36
C GLY A 218 22.68 42.08 30.75
N ALA A 219 21.72 42.99 30.94
CA ALA A 219 21.58 43.78 32.16
C ALA A 219 20.84 43.07 33.30
N SER A 220 20.01 42.06 32.99
CA SER A 220 19.20 41.32 33.97
C SER A 220 19.57 39.84 33.93
N VAL A 221 19.89 39.28 35.10
CA VAL A 221 20.24 37.86 35.27
C VAL A 221 19.39 37.25 36.37
N ALA A 222 18.84 36.06 36.11
CA ALA A 222 18.11 35.28 37.10
C ALA A 222 18.55 33.81 37.04
N THR A 223 18.39 33.08 38.14
CA THR A 223 18.68 31.64 38.20
C THR A 223 17.58 30.93 38.97
N LEU A 224 17.06 29.87 38.37
CA LEU A 224 15.98 29.05 38.93
C LEU A 224 16.41 27.59 38.95
N ASN A 225 16.03 26.87 40.00
CA ASN A 225 16.33 25.44 40.15
C ASN A 225 15.04 24.62 40.14
N ARG A 226 15.07 23.44 39.52
CA ARG A 226 14.00 22.44 39.55
C ARG A 226 14.58 21.06 39.78
N THR A 227 13.87 20.23 40.54
CA THR A 227 14.15 18.80 40.67
C THR A 227 13.08 18.01 39.93
N ILE A 228 13.50 17.05 39.11
CA ILE A 228 12.62 16.33 38.18
C ILE A 228 12.89 14.83 38.29
N ALA A 229 11.88 14.05 38.67
CA ALA A 229 11.99 12.59 38.75
C ALA A 229 12.08 11.94 37.35
N PRO A 230 12.64 10.72 37.22
CA PRO A 230 12.79 10.02 35.94
C PRO A 230 11.50 9.95 35.10
N GLY A 231 11.59 10.31 33.82
CA GLY A 231 10.47 10.33 32.88
C GLY A 231 9.39 11.38 33.19
N ARG A 232 9.54 12.17 34.26
CA ARG A 232 8.62 13.25 34.64
C ARG A 232 9.04 14.57 34.05
N SER A 233 8.09 15.50 34.00
CA SER A 233 8.34 16.87 33.62
C SER A 233 8.12 17.87 34.76
N ARG A 234 8.80 19.01 34.64
CA ARG A 234 8.52 20.25 35.38
C ARG A 234 8.62 21.43 34.43
N PHE A 235 7.85 22.47 34.68
CA PHE A 235 7.88 23.69 33.90
C PHE A 235 8.50 24.85 34.67
N VAL A 236 8.86 25.88 33.92
CA VAL A 236 9.09 27.24 34.40
C VAL A 236 8.18 28.16 33.61
N ASP A 237 7.30 28.85 34.32
CA ASP A 237 6.42 29.89 33.76
C ASP A 237 6.91 31.24 34.27
N PRO A 238 7.66 32.02 33.46
CA PRO A 238 8.21 33.30 33.88
C PRO A 238 7.19 34.27 34.47
N SER A 239 5.90 34.15 34.12
CA SER A 239 4.85 35.04 34.63
C SER A 239 4.67 34.94 36.15
N VAL A 240 5.00 33.80 36.75
CA VAL A 240 4.91 33.56 38.21
C VAL A 240 6.27 33.54 38.91
N GLU A 241 7.39 33.56 38.17
CA GLU A 241 8.73 33.55 38.77
C GLU A 241 9.16 34.94 39.24
N ALA A 242 9.20 35.17 40.55
CA ALA A 242 9.56 36.47 41.12
C ALA A 242 10.99 36.94 40.78
N LEU A 243 11.93 36.00 40.58
CA LEU A 243 13.33 36.32 40.28
C LEU A 243 13.55 36.76 38.82
N VAL A 244 12.62 36.44 37.92
CA VAL A 244 12.71 36.85 36.51
C VAL A 244 12.06 38.23 36.38
N ARG A 245 12.84 39.23 35.97
CA ARG A 245 12.34 40.60 35.82
C ARG A 245 11.36 40.69 34.64
N ALA A 246 10.22 41.35 34.85
CA ALA A 246 9.23 41.59 33.80
C ALA A 246 9.73 42.59 32.74
N GLY A 247 9.06 42.62 31.59
CA GLY A 247 9.32 43.59 30.52
C GLY A 247 10.50 43.23 29.62
N ARG A 248 11.00 41.99 29.66
CA ARG A 248 12.27 41.58 29.02
C ARG A 248 12.14 40.29 28.21
N TYR A 249 13.02 40.18 27.22
CA TYR A 249 13.39 38.94 26.53
C TYR A 249 14.71 38.41 27.07
N TYR A 250 14.79 37.10 27.23
CA TYR A 250 15.91 36.38 27.80
C TYR A 250 16.42 35.30 26.86
N SER A 251 17.72 35.09 26.88
CA SER A 251 18.32 33.82 26.54
C SER A 251 18.43 32.99 27.82
N VAL A 252 18.21 31.68 27.72
CA VAL A 252 18.32 30.77 28.88
C VAL A 252 19.30 29.65 28.55
N VAL A 253 20.20 29.39 29.51
CA VAL A 253 21.07 28.22 29.50
C VAL A 253 20.69 27.35 30.68
N LEU A 254 20.30 26.11 30.38
CA LEU A 254 19.99 25.10 31.38
C LEU A 254 21.19 24.19 31.58
N THR A 255 21.54 23.90 32.82
CA THR A 255 22.48 22.84 33.20
C THR A 255 21.79 21.81 34.09
N SER A 256 22.11 20.53 33.93
CA SER A 256 21.45 19.44 34.62
C SER A 256 22.40 18.33 35.05
N THR A 257 22.11 17.70 36.19
CA THR A 257 22.83 16.52 36.68
C THR A 257 22.50 15.23 35.94
N GLN A 258 21.44 15.22 35.13
CA GLN A 258 21.01 14.11 34.27
C GLN A 258 20.64 14.63 32.88
N PRO A 259 20.65 13.80 31.83
CA PRO A 259 20.14 14.19 30.52
C PRO A 259 18.67 14.64 30.61
N ILE A 260 18.36 15.82 30.04
CA ILE A 260 17.01 16.36 29.96
C ILE A 260 16.65 16.71 28.51
N GLY A 261 15.36 16.67 28.22
CA GLY A 261 14.76 17.29 27.04
C GLY A 261 13.97 18.53 27.44
N VAL A 262 13.94 19.56 26.58
CA VAL A 262 13.24 20.81 26.86
C VAL A 262 12.42 21.23 25.64
N ILE A 263 11.21 21.73 25.88
CA ILE A 263 10.39 22.44 24.90
C ILE A 263 9.99 23.78 25.48
N ALA A 264 9.81 24.79 24.64
CA ALA A 264 9.41 26.14 25.04
C ALA A 264 8.22 26.59 24.20
N ASN A 265 7.14 26.98 24.89
CA ASN A 265 5.89 27.43 24.30
C ASN A 265 5.79 28.94 24.55
N ALA A 266 5.90 29.72 23.49
CA ALA A 266 5.81 31.17 23.51
C ALA A 266 4.42 31.62 23.04
N HIS A 267 3.78 32.50 23.81
CA HIS A 267 2.42 32.98 23.54
C HIS A 267 2.31 34.50 23.61
N ASP A 268 1.56 35.07 22.67
CA ASP A 268 0.97 36.41 22.70
C ASP A 268 -0.55 36.24 22.75
N ASP A 269 -1.05 35.76 23.89
CA ASP A 269 -2.40 35.19 24.02
C ASP A 269 -3.22 35.78 25.17
N ALA A 270 -2.76 36.89 25.76
CA ALA A 270 -3.43 37.53 26.89
C ALA A 270 -4.95 37.69 26.65
N PRO A 271 -5.80 37.68 27.69
CA PRO A 271 -7.25 37.81 27.52
C PRO A 271 -7.67 39.06 26.72
N THR A 272 -6.86 40.12 26.76
CA THR A 272 -7.06 41.37 26.00
C THR A 272 -6.59 41.31 24.55
N THR A 273 -5.84 40.28 24.14
CA THR A 273 -5.33 40.13 22.77
C THR A 273 -6.46 39.65 21.85
N SER A 274 -6.74 40.39 20.78
CA SER A 274 -7.87 40.10 19.87
C SER A 274 -7.59 38.98 18.85
N ALA A 275 -6.32 38.69 18.58
CA ALA A 275 -5.86 37.63 17.70
C ALA A 275 -4.68 36.94 18.39
N PRO A 276 -4.96 36.01 19.31
CA PRO A 276 -3.90 35.34 20.05
C PRO A 276 -3.11 34.44 19.10
N ARG A 277 -1.85 34.20 19.46
CA ARG A 277 -0.91 33.41 18.65
C ARG A 277 0.20 32.86 19.52
N GLY A 278 0.85 31.79 19.06
CA GLY A 278 2.02 31.25 19.73
C GLY A 278 2.89 30.42 18.82
N PHE A 279 4.03 30.00 19.33
CA PHE A 279 4.80 28.93 18.72
C PHE A 279 5.50 28.10 19.80
N SER A 280 5.77 26.84 19.48
CA SER A 280 6.59 25.96 20.30
C SER A 280 7.92 25.70 19.60
N TYR A 281 8.97 25.41 20.36
CA TYR A 281 10.24 24.95 19.80
C TYR A 281 10.98 24.05 20.80
N ASN A 282 11.79 23.13 20.29
CA ASN A 282 12.65 22.30 21.11
C ASN A 282 13.89 23.07 21.60
N GLY A 283 14.35 22.82 22.82
CA GLY A 283 15.62 23.36 23.28
C GLY A 283 16.80 22.74 22.54
N THR A 284 17.80 23.56 22.20
CA THR A 284 18.99 23.09 21.48
C THR A 284 20.01 22.51 22.48
N PRO A 285 20.39 21.22 22.39
CA PRO A 285 21.54 20.70 23.12
C PRO A 285 22.80 21.52 22.85
N GLN A 286 23.81 21.45 23.72
CA GLN A 286 25.11 22.11 23.52
C GLN A 286 25.53 22.16 22.04
N PRO A 287 25.45 23.33 21.38
CA PRO A 287 25.67 23.40 19.94
C PRO A 287 27.15 23.18 19.63
N SER A 288 27.42 22.52 18.51
CA SER A 288 28.77 22.38 17.95
C SER A 288 29.06 23.49 16.95
N PHE A 289 30.35 23.81 16.74
CA PHE A 289 30.74 24.74 15.69
C PHE A 289 30.38 24.18 14.30
N GLY A 290 29.65 24.94 13.50
CA GLY A 290 29.20 24.52 12.17
C GLY A 290 28.12 25.41 11.59
N ASP A 291 27.59 24.98 10.45
CA ASP A 291 26.47 25.67 9.82
C ASP A 291 25.14 25.18 10.38
N VAL A 292 24.23 26.11 10.60
CA VAL A 292 22.86 25.87 11.05
C VAL A 292 21.91 26.20 9.91
N PHE A 293 21.13 25.22 9.49
CA PHE A 293 20.23 25.25 8.35
C PHE A 293 18.79 25.46 8.81
N LEU A 294 18.13 26.45 8.22
CA LEU A 294 16.74 26.79 8.47
C LEU A 294 16.02 26.81 7.12
N PRO A 295 15.24 25.76 6.77
CA PRO A 295 14.66 25.65 5.43
C PRO A 295 13.68 26.76 5.07
N TYR A 296 13.16 27.48 6.07
CA TYR A 296 12.14 28.50 5.88
C TYR A 296 12.33 29.72 6.78
N LEU A 297 12.13 30.89 6.20
CA LEU A 297 12.01 32.20 6.83
C LEU A 297 11.13 33.04 5.91
N ARG A 298 10.31 33.92 6.47
CA ARG A 298 9.42 34.80 5.69
C ARG A 298 9.66 36.28 5.97
N ARG A 299 9.54 37.10 4.93
CA ARG A 299 9.46 38.56 5.00
C ARG A 299 8.18 39.03 4.31
N ASP A 300 7.37 39.82 4.99
CA ASP A 300 6.06 40.31 4.53
C ASP A 300 6.11 41.74 3.97
N GLY A 301 7.18 42.50 4.20
CA GLY A 301 7.29 43.89 3.74
C GLY A 301 6.48 44.86 4.58
N VAL A 302 6.28 44.54 5.86
CA VAL A 302 5.61 45.38 6.84
C VAL A 302 6.63 46.22 7.63
N VAL A 303 6.16 47.16 8.44
CA VAL A 303 7.04 47.93 9.33
C VAL A 303 7.78 46.96 10.28
N PRO A 304 9.09 47.15 10.53
CA PRO A 304 9.84 46.35 11.50
C PRO A 304 9.09 46.22 12.82
N ARG A 305 9.02 44.98 13.32
CA ARG A 305 8.18 44.65 14.46
C ARG A 305 8.99 44.83 15.75
N THR A 306 8.33 45.32 16.80
CA THR A 306 8.94 45.52 18.13
C THR A 306 8.91 44.26 19.01
N TYR A 307 8.62 43.11 18.41
CA TYR A 307 8.52 41.80 19.06
C TYR A 307 9.13 40.74 18.16
N ALA A 308 9.53 39.60 18.74
CA ALA A 308 10.27 38.54 18.06
C ALA A 308 9.58 38.09 16.77
N ASN A 309 10.22 38.40 15.65
CA ASN A 309 9.91 37.96 14.29
C ASN A 309 11.24 37.75 13.56
N GLY A 310 11.50 36.54 13.08
CA GLY A 310 12.76 36.14 12.47
C GLY A 310 13.66 35.33 13.39
N LEU A 311 14.97 35.57 13.29
CA LEU A 311 15.98 34.65 13.81
C LEU A 311 16.49 35.08 15.19
N LEU A 312 16.52 34.15 16.12
CA LEU A 312 17.06 34.32 17.46
C LEU A 312 18.30 33.43 17.59
N ILE A 313 19.48 34.05 17.52
CA ILE A 313 20.77 33.36 17.39
C ILE A 313 21.55 33.48 18.70
N GLN A 314 21.54 32.43 19.51
CA GLN A 314 22.28 32.37 20.77
C GLN A 314 23.68 31.77 20.56
N ASN A 315 24.70 32.44 21.08
CA ASN A 315 26.06 31.90 21.09
C ASN A 315 26.22 30.87 22.22
N GLY A 316 26.30 29.59 21.87
CA GLY A 316 26.56 28.50 22.81
C GLY A 316 28.04 28.15 22.99
N GLY A 317 28.94 28.85 22.30
CA GLY A 317 30.39 28.70 22.44
C GLY A 317 30.97 29.44 23.67
N ALA A 318 32.26 29.22 23.92
CA ALA A 318 32.97 29.80 25.07
C ALA A 318 33.49 31.23 24.84
N GLY A 319 33.57 31.68 23.59
CA GLY A 319 34.08 33.02 23.21
C GLY A 319 33.10 33.77 22.32
N ASP A 320 33.32 35.07 22.16
CA ASP A 320 32.50 35.94 21.33
C ASP A 320 32.59 35.53 19.84
N VAL A 321 31.46 35.57 19.13
CA VAL A 321 31.38 35.20 17.71
C VAL A 321 30.62 36.24 16.89
N THR A 322 31.03 36.44 15.64
CA THR A 322 30.34 37.33 14.69
C THR A 322 29.81 36.47 13.54
N PRO A 323 28.62 35.85 13.70
CA PRO A 323 28.09 34.94 12.71
C PRO A 323 27.63 35.67 11.44
N THR A 324 27.50 34.91 10.36
CA THR A 324 26.90 35.36 9.09
C THR A 324 25.62 34.60 8.80
N ILE A 325 24.65 35.26 8.20
CA ILE A 325 23.39 34.68 7.75
C ILE A 325 23.34 34.76 6.23
N THR A 326 23.32 33.61 5.56
CA THR A 326 23.15 33.50 4.11
C THR A 326 21.71 33.16 3.79
N PHE A 327 21.07 33.97 2.96
CA PHE A 327 19.69 33.81 2.54
C PHE A 327 19.64 33.38 1.09
N GLN A 328 18.72 32.47 0.77
CA GLN A 328 18.40 32.10 -0.60
C GLN A 328 16.89 31.98 -0.77
N ARG A 329 16.34 32.62 -1.81
CA ARG A 329 14.90 32.62 -2.07
C ARG A 329 14.41 31.19 -2.37
N LEU A 330 13.25 30.82 -1.80
CA LEU A 330 12.64 29.51 -2.03
C LEU A 330 12.34 29.31 -3.52
N GLY A 331 12.68 28.12 -4.03
CA GLY A 331 12.49 27.77 -5.44
C GLY A 331 13.51 28.36 -6.42
N GLY A 332 14.49 29.12 -5.95
CA GLY A 332 15.61 29.62 -6.75
C GLY A 332 15.91 31.11 -6.56
N GLY A 333 17.15 31.49 -6.88
CA GLY A 333 17.68 32.85 -6.73
C GLY A 333 19.14 32.83 -6.27
N ASN A 334 19.85 33.93 -6.50
CA ASN A 334 21.22 34.09 -6.02
C ASN A 334 21.22 34.31 -4.50
N PRO A 335 22.07 33.60 -3.74
CA PRO A 335 22.18 33.83 -2.32
C PRO A 335 22.84 35.18 -2.02
N PHE A 336 22.52 35.77 -0.87
CA PHE A 336 23.20 36.94 -0.32
C PHE A 336 23.43 36.75 1.18
N THR A 337 24.41 37.46 1.74
CA THR A 337 24.86 37.24 3.12
C THR A 337 24.84 38.54 3.92
N ILE A 338 24.42 38.44 5.18
CA ILE A 338 24.44 39.52 6.18
C ILE A 338 25.32 39.08 7.35
N ALA A 339 26.21 39.94 7.83
CA ALA A 339 26.99 39.69 9.04
C ALA A 339 26.27 40.24 10.28
N ALA A 340 26.51 39.62 11.44
CA ALA A 340 26.08 40.17 12.71
C ALA A 340 26.62 41.60 12.89
N PRO A 341 25.78 42.56 13.34
CA PRO A 341 26.19 43.96 13.47
C PRO A 341 27.22 44.17 14.58
N ALA A 342 27.34 43.23 15.52
CA ALA A 342 28.34 43.19 16.57
C ALA A 342 28.62 41.74 17.01
N PRO A 343 29.77 41.44 17.66
CA PRO A 343 30.03 40.14 18.24
C PRO A 343 28.98 39.74 19.30
N ILE A 344 28.49 38.51 19.23
CA ILE A 344 27.59 37.91 20.20
C ILE A 344 28.44 37.27 21.30
N ARG A 345 28.33 37.77 22.52
CA ARG A 345 29.04 37.20 23.67
C ARG A 345 28.50 35.81 24.03
N ALA A 346 29.35 34.98 24.64
CA ALA A 346 28.96 33.66 25.11
C ALA A 346 27.67 33.71 25.97
N GLY A 347 26.69 32.89 25.59
CA GLY A 347 25.37 32.80 26.24
C GLY A 347 24.35 33.86 25.84
N LEU A 348 24.74 34.94 25.15
CA LEU A 348 23.82 35.99 24.68
C LEU A 348 23.21 35.66 23.32
N THR A 349 22.12 36.36 22.98
CA THR A 349 21.35 36.19 21.74
C THR A 349 21.39 37.44 20.89
N TRP A 350 21.60 37.27 19.58
CA TRP A 350 21.29 38.28 18.58
C TRP A 350 19.89 38.03 17.99
N TYR A 351 19.05 39.05 18.05
CA TYR A 351 17.76 39.08 17.37
C TYR A 351 17.89 39.73 15.99
N PHE A 352 17.46 39.01 14.96
CA PHE A 352 17.41 39.46 13.57
C PHE A 352 15.95 39.52 13.09
N ASP A 353 15.47 40.73 12.77
CA ASP A 353 14.16 40.93 12.13
C ASP A 353 14.32 41.06 10.61
N PRO A 354 13.75 40.15 9.78
CA PRO A 354 13.83 40.26 8.32
C PRO A 354 13.21 41.55 7.77
N GLU A 355 12.27 42.17 8.49
CA GLU A 355 11.67 43.44 8.04
C GLU A 355 12.63 44.62 8.12
N ALA A 356 13.63 44.55 9.02
CA ALA A 356 14.62 45.61 9.23
C ALA A 356 15.69 45.71 8.12
N TYR A 357 15.69 44.79 7.15
CA TYR A 357 16.72 44.70 6.12
C TYR A 357 16.13 44.87 4.71
N PRO A 358 16.10 46.10 4.14
CA PRO A 358 15.52 46.37 2.82
C PRO A 358 16.19 45.63 1.66
N VAL A 359 17.42 45.16 1.83
CA VAL A 359 18.13 44.31 0.85
C VAL A 359 17.41 42.98 0.61
N MET A 360 16.65 42.51 1.61
CA MET A 360 15.79 41.34 1.47
C MET A 360 14.49 41.75 0.78
N THR A 361 14.19 41.16 -0.37
CA THR A 361 12.89 41.38 -1.01
C THR A 361 11.76 40.69 -0.23
N VAL A 362 10.51 41.09 -0.47
CA VAL A 362 9.35 40.41 0.15
C VAL A 362 9.24 38.99 -0.40
N GLY A 363 9.03 38.02 0.48
CA GLY A 363 8.89 36.62 0.11
C GLY A 363 9.49 35.65 1.11
N GLU A 364 9.76 34.45 0.62
CA GLU A 364 10.16 33.30 1.43
C GLU A 364 11.59 32.89 1.10
N TYR A 365 12.36 32.60 2.14
CA TYR A 365 13.78 32.32 2.10
C TYR A 365 14.12 31.06 2.87
N SER A 366 15.19 30.42 2.43
CA SER A 366 15.93 29.43 3.19
C SER A 366 17.19 30.12 3.71
N VAL A 367 17.68 29.67 4.86
CA VAL A 367 18.73 30.36 5.60
C VAL A 367 19.82 29.37 6.03
N VAL A 368 21.07 29.85 5.99
CA VAL A 368 22.23 29.19 6.58
C VAL A 368 22.92 30.18 7.51
N VAL A 369 22.99 29.87 8.80
CA VAL A 369 23.74 30.64 9.80
C VAL A 369 25.08 29.97 10.05
N SER A 370 26.17 30.72 9.92
CA SER A 370 27.54 30.21 9.98
C SER A 370 28.41 31.03 10.93
N GLY A 371 29.52 30.45 11.40
CA GLY A 371 30.56 31.18 12.13
C GLY A 371 30.48 31.10 13.66
N GLY A 372 29.90 30.04 14.21
CA GLY A 372 29.91 29.79 15.65
C GLY A 372 29.31 28.45 16.04
N ALA A 373 29.33 28.17 17.35
CA ALA A 373 28.50 27.14 17.96
C ALA A 373 27.17 27.78 18.38
N LEU A 374 26.16 27.70 17.52
CA LEU A 374 24.96 28.54 17.61
C LEU A 374 23.71 27.69 17.86
N ALA A 375 22.90 28.12 18.83
CA ALA A 375 21.51 27.68 18.95
C ALA A 375 20.63 28.72 18.25
N VAL A 376 19.87 28.31 17.23
CA VAL A 376 19.08 29.23 16.41
C VAL A 376 17.62 28.80 16.44
N VAL A 377 16.74 29.74 16.76
CA VAL A 377 15.28 29.61 16.60
C VAL A 377 14.87 30.54 15.47
N ASP A 378 14.03 30.05 14.54
CA ASP A 378 13.23 30.91 13.69
C ASP A 378 11.83 31.04 14.28
N ALA A 379 11.35 32.26 14.42
CA ALA A 379 9.97 32.58 14.77
C ALA A 379 9.36 33.37 13.63
N THR A 380 8.62 32.69 12.75
CA THR A 380 7.96 33.32 11.60
C THR A 380 6.54 33.77 11.99
N LEU A 381 6.25 35.08 11.85
CA LEU A 381 4.95 35.65 12.26
C LEU A 381 4.18 36.27 11.08
N ALA A 382 2.92 35.86 10.93
CA ALA A 382 1.96 36.51 10.04
C ALA A 382 0.97 37.38 10.83
N ALA A 383 0.01 38.00 10.13
CA ALA A 383 -1.08 38.73 10.79
C ALA A 383 -1.98 37.75 11.55
N GLY A 384 -1.84 37.71 12.88
CA GLY A 384 -2.66 36.86 13.76
C GLY A 384 -2.23 35.39 13.87
N ALA A 385 -1.05 35.04 13.37
CA ALA A 385 -0.52 33.68 13.44
C ALA A 385 1.00 33.67 13.68
N ALA A 386 1.51 32.62 14.31
CA ALA A 386 2.92 32.42 14.56
C ALA A 386 3.31 30.95 14.41
N MET A 387 4.54 30.71 14.00
CA MET A 387 5.13 29.38 13.96
C MET A 387 6.63 29.50 14.24
N GLY A 388 7.24 28.49 14.85
CA GLY A 388 8.66 28.53 15.16
C GLY A 388 9.28 27.15 15.30
N TYR A 389 10.57 27.09 15.01
CA TYR A 389 11.35 25.84 15.00
C TYR A 389 12.82 26.15 15.22
N ILE A 390 13.62 25.13 15.52
CA ILE A 390 15.07 25.25 15.64
C ILE A 390 15.81 24.94 14.35
N GLY A 391 16.95 25.60 14.16
CA GLY A 391 17.85 25.28 13.07
C GLY A 391 18.53 23.91 13.24
N MET A 392 18.81 23.27 12.11
CA MET A 392 19.37 21.92 12.03
C MET A 392 20.83 21.94 11.58
N SER A 393 21.65 20.99 12.05
CA SER A 393 23.07 20.89 11.67
C SER A 393 23.31 20.25 10.29
N GLY A 394 22.27 19.97 9.50
CA GLY A 394 22.38 19.38 8.15
C GLY A 394 22.93 17.95 8.11
N GLN A 395 22.65 17.16 9.15
CA GLN A 395 23.07 15.77 9.27
C GLN A 395 22.00 14.86 8.66
N GLY A 396 22.41 13.80 7.96
CA GLY A 396 21.51 12.77 7.43
C GLY A 396 21.17 12.92 5.94
N ASN A 397 21.20 11.78 5.23
CA ASN A 397 20.75 11.67 3.85
C ASN A 397 19.29 11.19 3.76
N ARG A 398 18.60 11.05 4.89
CA ARG A 398 17.16 10.78 4.95
C ARG A 398 16.51 11.60 6.07
N ALA A 399 15.26 12.01 5.88
CA ALA A 399 14.43 12.58 6.92
C ALA A 399 13.05 11.90 6.97
N TYR A 400 12.52 11.71 8.17
CA TYR A 400 11.16 11.22 8.40
C TYR A 400 10.24 12.36 8.82
N LEU A 401 9.03 12.38 8.26
CA LEU A 401 8.00 13.40 8.51
C LEU A 401 6.74 12.66 8.97
N PRO A 402 6.52 12.57 10.30
CA PRO A 402 5.55 11.64 10.87
C PRO A 402 4.11 11.97 10.58
N ASN A 403 3.77 13.23 10.31
CA ASN A 403 2.42 13.74 10.10
C ASN A 403 2.36 14.73 8.95
N VAL A 404 1.82 14.28 7.82
CA VAL A 404 1.59 15.12 6.63
C VAL A 404 0.17 14.89 6.13
N THR A 405 -0.66 15.92 6.13
CA THR A 405 -2.04 15.95 5.65
C THR A 405 -2.20 16.74 4.36
N ARG A 406 -3.15 16.32 3.51
CA ARG A 406 -3.53 17.06 2.30
C ARG A 406 -4.62 18.11 2.56
N THR A 407 -5.72 17.68 3.16
CA THR A 407 -6.95 18.47 3.46
C THR A 407 -7.73 17.79 4.60
N LEU A 408 -7.05 17.47 5.72
CA LEU A 408 -7.66 16.76 6.84
C LEU A 408 -8.68 17.66 7.57
N GLY A 409 -9.93 17.22 7.67
CA GLY A 409 -11.05 18.04 8.15
C GLY A 409 -11.79 18.79 7.03
N GLY A 410 -11.48 18.50 5.76
CA GLY A 410 -12.17 19.06 4.59
C GLY A 410 -11.36 20.14 3.86
N ALA A 411 -12.00 20.84 2.91
CA ALA A 411 -11.30 21.72 1.97
C ALA A 411 -10.57 22.92 2.61
N ARG A 412 -10.95 23.31 3.83
CA ARG A 412 -10.29 24.35 4.63
C ARG A 412 -9.55 23.81 5.85
N GLY A 413 -9.53 22.49 6.03
CA GLY A 413 -8.82 21.85 7.12
C GLY A 413 -7.32 21.81 6.89
N TRP A 414 -6.65 20.99 7.68
CA TRP A 414 -5.20 20.90 7.76
C TRP A 414 -4.56 20.47 6.43
N SER A 415 -3.65 21.29 5.93
CA SER A 415 -2.68 20.95 4.88
C SER A 415 -1.26 21.20 5.39
N THR A 416 -0.32 20.34 4.98
CA THR A 416 1.03 20.32 5.56
C THR A 416 2.14 20.43 4.52
N PRO A 417 2.44 21.63 3.99
CA PRO A 417 3.57 21.79 3.08
C PRO A 417 4.91 21.39 3.72
N ILE A 418 5.74 20.71 2.95
CA ILE A 418 7.09 20.29 3.33
C ILE A 418 8.08 21.26 2.69
N VAL A 419 9.12 21.68 3.41
CA VAL A 419 10.24 22.41 2.81
C VAL A 419 11.52 21.59 2.96
N VAL A 420 12.19 21.34 1.84
CA VAL A 420 13.44 20.57 1.77
C VAL A 420 14.57 21.51 1.38
N GLN A 421 15.56 21.66 2.25
CA GLN A 421 16.78 22.42 2.01
C GLN A 421 17.96 21.48 1.80
N SER A 422 18.78 21.73 0.78
CA SER A 422 20.06 21.03 0.63
C SER A 422 21.09 21.55 1.61
N THR A 423 21.69 20.63 2.34
CA THR A 423 22.91 20.89 3.13
C THR A 423 24.16 20.35 2.42
N GLY A 424 23.95 19.69 1.27
CA GLY A 424 24.95 19.09 0.40
C GLY A 424 24.35 18.20 -0.70
N ALA A 425 23.06 17.88 -0.64
CA ALA A 425 22.34 17.13 -1.67
C ALA A 425 22.16 17.92 -2.97
N THR A 426 22.08 17.22 -4.11
CA THR A 426 21.73 17.82 -5.41
C THR A 426 20.24 17.78 -5.71
N GLY A 427 19.50 16.92 -5.00
CA GLY A 427 18.05 16.75 -5.08
C GLY A 427 17.56 15.82 -3.97
N ALA A 428 16.28 15.49 -3.96
CA ALA A 428 15.71 14.52 -3.02
C ALA A 428 14.50 13.78 -3.60
N THR A 429 14.17 12.62 -3.04
CA THR A 429 12.99 11.82 -3.38
C THR A 429 12.09 11.71 -2.15
N LEU A 430 10.82 12.09 -2.27
CA LEU A 430 9.80 11.94 -1.22
C LEU A 430 8.92 10.72 -1.52
N ARG A 431 8.68 9.90 -0.49
CA ARG A 431 7.80 8.72 -0.52
C ARG A 431 6.67 8.90 0.48
N TRP A 432 5.43 8.77 0.03
CA TRP A 432 4.23 9.09 0.78
C TRP A 432 3.49 7.82 1.20
N TYR A 433 3.51 7.50 2.49
CA TYR A 433 2.90 6.30 3.06
C TYR A 433 1.60 6.66 3.75
N ARG A 434 0.47 6.06 3.33
CA ARG A 434 -0.82 6.31 3.98
C ARG A 434 -0.80 5.78 5.41
N PHE A 435 -1.25 6.57 6.37
CA PHE A 435 -1.27 6.18 7.79
C PHE A 435 -2.03 4.88 8.08
N SER A 436 -3.18 4.68 7.43
CA SER A 436 -4.12 3.61 7.81
C SER A 436 -3.64 2.20 7.49
N ASP A 437 -2.82 2.04 6.45
CA ASP A 437 -2.42 0.73 5.91
C ASP A 437 -0.94 0.65 5.51
N GLY A 438 -0.19 1.75 5.59
CA GLY A 438 1.22 1.80 5.20
C GLY A 438 1.47 1.72 3.70
N ALA A 439 0.43 1.84 2.87
CA ALA A 439 0.60 1.75 1.43
C ALA A 439 1.35 2.98 0.89
N LEU A 440 2.34 2.75 0.01
CA LEU A 440 3.03 3.81 -0.73
C LEU A 440 2.09 4.38 -1.80
N MET A 441 1.64 5.62 -1.61
CA MET A 441 0.66 6.28 -2.49
C MET A 441 1.29 7.14 -3.57
N ALA A 442 2.43 7.75 -3.29
CA ALA A 442 3.14 8.59 -4.23
C ALA A 442 4.65 8.56 -4.01
N ARG A 443 5.39 8.74 -5.10
CA ARG A 443 6.83 8.99 -5.12
C ARG A 443 7.09 10.22 -5.99
N GLN A 444 7.87 11.16 -5.50
CA GLN A 444 8.20 12.38 -6.24
C GLN A 444 9.66 12.79 -6.01
N SER A 445 10.29 13.36 -7.02
CA SER A 445 11.64 13.92 -6.92
C SER A 445 11.58 15.45 -6.90
N VAL A 446 12.47 16.07 -6.12
CA VAL A 446 12.64 17.52 -6.03
C VAL A 446 14.09 17.92 -6.27
N GLY A 447 14.29 19.11 -6.83
CA GLY A 447 15.59 19.61 -7.26
C GLY A 447 15.64 19.94 -8.76
N PRO A 448 16.81 20.27 -9.29
CA PRO A 448 18.08 20.38 -8.58
C PRO A 448 18.13 21.64 -7.69
N PHE A 449 18.83 21.55 -6.56
CA PHE A 449 19.19 22.74 -5.77
C PHE A 449 20.60 22.59 -5.21
N GLY A 450 21.32 23.71 -5.11
CA GLY A 450 22.65 23.78 -4.50
C GLY A 450 22.57 23.88 -2.97
N ARG A 451 23.72 23.78 -2.30
CA ARG A 451 23.81 23.93 -0.85
C ARG A 451 23.18 25.24 -0.38
N GLY A 452 22.35 25.16 0.66
CA GLY A 452 21.59 26.28 1.22
C GLY A 452 20.25 26.51 0.51
N GLY A 453 20.08 26.03 -0.72
CA GLY A 453 18.84 26.19 -1.48
C GLY A 453 17.74 25.25 -1.01
N ALA A 454 16.50 25.73 -1.06
CA ALA A 454 15.33 24.96 -0.64
C ALA A 454 14.15 25.02 -1.62
N LEU A 455 13.32 23.99 -1.57
CA LEU A 455 12.08 23.88 -2.35
C LEU A 455 10.93 23.45 -1.44
N ARG A 456 9.76 24.06 -1.67
CA ARG A 456 8.51 23.68 -1.00
C ARG A 456 7.73 22.66 -1.83
N VAL A 457 7.20 21.67 -1.15
CA VAL A 457 6.25 20.68 -1.66
C VAL A 457 4.93 20.88 -0.93
N ASP A 458 3.87 21.18 -1.68
CA ASP A 458 2.52 21.25 -1.13
C ASP A 458 1.79 19.92 -1.40
N PRO A 459 1.33 19.19 -0.36
CA PRO A 459 0.64 17.90 -0.54
C PRO A 459 -0.61 18.00 -1.41
N ARG A 460 -1.25 19.17 -1.53
CA ARG A 460 -2.41 19.40 -2.40
C ARG A 460 -2.08 19.30 -3.89
N ASN A 461 -0.80 19.51 -4.23
CA ASN A 461 -0.32 19.45 -5.60
C ASN A 461 0.29 18.08 -5.96
N VAL A 462 0.28 17.11 -5.04
CA VAL A 462 0.86 15.77 -5.27
C VAL A 462 -0.21 14.84 -5.86
N PRO A 463 -0.01 14.34 -7.09
CA PRO A 463 -0.94 13.38 -7.69
C PRO A 463 -1.00 12.07 -6.88
N GLY A 464 -2.17 11.45 -6.80
CA GLY A 464 -2.36 10.16 -6.12
C GLY A 464 -2.68 10.25 -4.62
N LEU A 465 -2.46 11.40 -3.98
CA LEU A 465 -2.89 11.59 -2.59
C LEU A 465 -4.40 11.87 -2.52
N SER A 466 -5.10 11.15 -1.67
CA SER A 466 -6.51 11.41 -1.34
C SER A 466 -6.64 12.57 -0.34
N ASP A 467 -7.74 13.31 -0.46
CA ASP A 467 -8.18 14.31 0.50
C ASP A 467 -8.53 13.65 1.85
N ASP A 468 -8.63 14.47 2.91
CA ASP A 468 -8.98 14.02 4.27
C ASP A 468 -8.12 12.84 4.79
N THR A 469 -6.86 12.79 4.37
CA THR A 469 -5.96 11.66 4.63
C THR A 469 -4.64 12.15 5.20
N GLN A 470 -4.11 11.38 6.16
CA GLN A 470 -2.78 11.57 6.76
C GLN A 470 -1.75 10.60 6.15
N TYR A 471 -0.53 11.09 6.02
CA TYR A 471 0.61 10.40 5.42
C TYR A 471 1.86 10.54 6.28
N GLY A 472 2.62 9.46 6.39
CA GLY A 472 4.01 9.50 6.83
C GLY A 472 4.88 9.69 5.60
N VAL A 473 5.79 10.65 5.61
CA VAL A 473 6.64 10.94 4.45
C VAL A 473 8.10 10.65 4.78
N VAL A 474 8.78 9.94 3.87
CA VAL A 474 10.22 9.71 3.93
C VAL A 474 10.88 10.52 2.82
N VAL A 475 11.85 11.35 3.17
CA VAL A 475 12.62 12.18 2.22
C VAL A 475 14.03 11.61 2.12
N ASP A 476 14.44 11.15 0.95
CA ASP A 476 15.79 10.64 0.68
C ASP A 476 16.59 11.64 -0.16
N ALA A 477 17.74 12.05 0.33
CA ALA A 477 18.65 12.94 -0.37
C ALA A 477 19.39 12.23 -1.50
N GLN A 478 19.66 12.98 -2.58
CA GLN A 478 20.51 12.53 -3.69
C GLN A 478 21.91 13.13 -3.53
N GLY A 479 22.93 12.28 -3.38
CA GLY A 479 24.34 12.67 -3.39
C GLY A 479 24.87 13.46 -2.19
N GLY A 480 24.05 13.74 -1.17
CA GLY A 480 24.46 14.50 0.01
C GLY A 480 23.43 14.46 1.14
N THR A 481 23.37 15.51 1.96
CA THR A 481 22.46 15.63 3.11
C THR A 481 21.40 16.71 2.91
N ILE A 482 20.33 16.64 3.70
CA ILE A 482 19.18 17.54 3.66
C ILE A 482 18.77 18.02 5.07
N ALA A 483 18.09 19.15 5.12
CA ALA A 483 17.33 19.63 6.28
C ALA A 483 15.88 19.83 5.84
N THR A 484 14.92 19.40 6.65
CA THR A 484 13.50 19.40 6.27
C THR A 484 12.64 19.92 7.40
N ILE A 485 11.54 20.59 7.05
CA ILE A 485 10.47 20.96 7.98
C ILE A 485 9.13 20.60 7.36
N VAL A 486 8.11 20.57 8.20
CA VAL A 486 6.71 20.55 7.79
C VAL A 486 6.01 21.73 8.43
N THR A 487 5.42 22.59 7.59
CA THR A 487 4.47 23.62 8.05
C THR A 487 3.08 23.01 8.07
N GLU A 488 2.35 23.10 9.16
CA GLU A 488 0.95 22.65 9.24
C GLU A 488 0.03 23.88 9.25
N LEU A 489 -0.92 23.92 8.31
CA LEU A 489 -1.76 25.08 8.03
C LEU A 489 -3.22 24.67 8.05
N ASP A 490 -3.99 25.31 8.93
CA ASP A 490 -5.44 25.27 8.99
C ASP A 490 -6.04 26.61 8.55
N PHE A 491 -7.14 26.54 7.81
CA PHE A 491 -7.77 27.71 7.21
C PHE A 491 -9.15 28.01 7.79
N GLU A 492 -9.51 27.43 8.94
CA GLU A 492 -10.79 27.69 9.63
C GLU A 492 -10.77 28.97 10.49
N GLY A 493 -9.60 29.52 10.82
CA GLY A 493 -9.41 30.82 11.47
C GLY A 493 -8.50 30.77 12.70
N GLY A 494 -8.21 31.95 13.28
CA GLY A 494 -7.28 32.06 14.42
C GLY A 494 -5.82 31.88 14.00
N ASP A 495 -4.99 31.46 14.96
CA ASP A 495 -3.62 31.02 14.72
C ASP A 495 -3.61 29.53 14.36
N GLY A 496 -3.92 29.26 13.09
CA GLY A 496 -3.96 27.93 12.50
C GLY A 496 -2.62 27.50 11.88
N THR A 497 -1.47 28.02 12.35
CA THR A 497 -0.16 27.69 11.77
C THR A 497 0.77 27.09 12.79
N MET A 498 1.44 26.00 12.45
CA MET A 498 2.51 25.43 13.26
C MET A 498 3.58 24.80 12.38
N ILE A 499 4.70 24.38 12.95
CA ILE A 499 5.84 23.88 12.20
C ILE A 499 6.68 22.93 13.05
N TYR A 500 7.11 21.83 12.46
CA TYR A 500 8.04 20.90 13.10
C TYR A 500 9.19 20.54 12.16
N GLU A 501 10.35 20.16 12.73
CA GLU A 501 11.51 19.72 11.97
C GLU A 501 11.40 18.25 11.59
N GLY A 502 11.83 17.88 10.38
CA GLY A 502 11.93 16.47 10.02
C GLY A 502 13.02 15.76 10.81
N PHE A 503 12.85 14.46 11.03
CA PHE A 503 13.76 13.65 11.84
C PHE A 503 14.88 13.07 10.96
N PRO A 504 16.12 13.59 11.05
CA PRO A 504 17.19 13.14 10.18
C PRO A 504 17.73 11.76 10.56
N THR A 505 18.15 10.99 9.57
CA THR A 505 18.94 9.77 9.74
C THR A 505 19.95 9.61 8.61
N THR A 506 20.95 8.75 8.82
CA THR A 506 21.88 8.32 7.76
C THR A 506 21.60 6.87 7.39
N VAL A 507 21.23 6.63 6.14
CA VAL A 507 21.01 5.30 5.57
C VAL A 507 22.07 4.98 4.51
N SER A 508 22.40 3.69 4.36
CA SER A 508 23.26 3.24 3.27
C SER A 508 22.65 3.57 1.91
N THR A 509 23.46 4.01 0.96
CA THR A 509 23.05 4.22 -0.43
C THR A 509 23.18 2.97 -1.29
N VAL A 510 23.77 1.89 -0.77
CA VAL A 510 23.87 0.61 -1.46
C VAL A 510 22.56 -0.17 -1.29
N PRO A 511 21.82 -0.50 -2.36
CA PRO A 511 20.57 -1.25 -2.27
C PRO A 511 20.78 -2.60 -1.60
N ALA A 512 19.98 -2.89 -0.57
CA ALA A 512 19.98 -4.17 0.12
C ALA A 512 18.54 -4.57 0.49
N PRO A 513 18.20 -5.87 0.55
CA PRO A 513 16.86 -6.31 0.93
C PRO A 513 16.47 -5.81 2.33
N THR A 514 15.41 -5.02 2.41
CA THR A 514 14.86 -4.52 3.69
C THR A 514 13.40 -4.89 3.91
N ALA A 515 12.67 -5.24 2.86
CA ALA A 515 11.29 -5.70 2.97
C ALA A 515 11.03 -6.89 2.04
N VAL A 516 10.14 -7.77 2.49
CA VAL A 516 9.55 -8.85 1.70
C VAL A 516 8.04 -8.70 1.82
N ALA A 517 7.32 -8.79 0.71
CA ALA A 517 5.87 -8.88 0.69
C ALA A 517 5.45 -10.23 0.09
N LEU A 518 4.45 -10.87 0.68
CA LEU A 518 3.95 -12.17 0.24
C LEU A 518 2.51 -12.08 -0.26
N ALA A 519 2.24 -12.76 -1.38
CA ALA A 519 0.90 -12.97 -1.90
C ALA A 519 0.67 -14.47 -2.20
N PRO A 520 -0.49 -15.04 -1.82
CA PRO A 520 -1.53 -14.45 -0.96
C PRO A 520 -1.04 -14.22 0.48
N ALA A 521 -1.70 -13.32 1.22
CA ALA A 521 -1.34 -12.99 2.62
C ALA A 521 -1.68 -14.13 3.62
N THR A 522 -2.52 -15.08 3.21
CA THR A 522 -2.80 -16.34 3.93
C THR A 522 -3.00 -17.45 2.90
N LEU A 523 -2.63 -18.68 3.25
CA LEU A 523 -2.82 -19.85 2.39
C LEU A 523 -3.64 -20.93 3.09
N ARG A 524 -4.77 -21.30 2.47
CA ARG A 524 -5.55 -22.48 2.85
C ARG A 524 -5.54 -23.45 1.67
N ILE A 525 -5.14 -24.69 1.91
CA ILE A 525 -4.86 -25.66 0.84
C ILE A 525 -5.09 -27.10 1.33
N GLY A 526 -5.46 -28.01 0.44
CA GLY A 526 -5.68 -29.41 0.77
C GLY A 526 -4.36 -30.20 0.81
N THR A 527 -4.36 -31.38 1.43
CA THR A 527 -3.17 -32.26 1.40
C THR A 527 -2.77 -32.60 -0.04
N ASP A 528 -1.48 -32.68 -0.32
CA ASP A 528 -0.91 -32.99 -1.64
C ASP A 528 -1.22 -31.98 -2.78
N GLU A 529 -1.97 -30.90 -2.52
CA GLU A 529 -2.26 -29.84 -3.49
C GLU A 529 -1.07 -28.87 -3.64
N ALA A 530 -1.10 -28.04 -4.70
CA ALA A 530 -0.09 -27.01 -4.93
C ALA A 530 -0.71 -25.61 -5.11
N ALA A 531 0.02 -24.58 -4.71
CA ALA A 531 -0.37 -23.18 -4.89
C ALA A 531 0.86 -22.29 -5.18
N GLN A 532 0.67 -21.27 -6.02
CA GLN A 532 1.70 -20.27 -6.30
C GLN A 532 1.76 -19.24 -5.17
N LEU A 533 2.95 -19.06 -4.60
CA LEU A 533 3.29 -17.93 -3.74
C LEU A 533 4.14 -16.94 -4.53
N VAL A 534 3.88 -15.65 -4.33
CA VAL A 534 4.68 -14.57 -4.91
C VAL A 534 5.34 -13.82 -3.77
N ALA A 535 6.67 -13.71 -3.83
CA ALA A 535 7.45 -12.90 -2.91
C ALA A 535 8.04 -11.70 -3.66
N THR A 536 7.70 -10.50 -3.23
CA THR A 536 8.27 -9.25 -3.74
C THR A 536 9.29 -8.74 -2.74
N VAL A 537 10.57 -8.78 -3.10
CA VAL A 537 11.68 -8.24 -2.30
C VAL A 537 11.90 -6.79 -2.68
N LYS A 538 12.09 -5.92 -1.68
CA LYS A 538 12.35 -4.49 -1.88
C LYS A 538 13.54 -4.00 -1.06
N ASP A 539 14.17 -2.94 -1.55
CA ASP A 539 15.28 -2.25 -0.89
C ASP A 539 14.81 -1.13 0.07
N GLN A 540 15.77 -0.45 0.70
CA GLN A 540 15.53 0.62 1.68
C GLN A 540 14.85 1.87 1.08
N PHE A 541 14.77 1.96 -0.24
CA PHE A 541 14.11 3.02 -1.01
C PHE A 541 12.74 2.58 -1.56
N ASP A 542 12.27 1.40 -1.15
CA ASP A 542 11.02 0.78 -1.57
C ASP A 542 11.01 0.44 -3.08
N GLU A 543 12.21 0.22 -3.65
CA GLU A 543 12.38 -0.26 -5.02
C GLU A 543 12.42 -1.78 -5.06
N ALA A 544 11.77 -2.37 -6.07
CA ALA A 544 11.73 -3.82 -6.24
C ALA A 544 13.11 -4.38 -6.61
N MET A 545 13.47 -5.53 -6.03
CA MET A 545 14.71 -6.25 -6.29
C MET A 545 14.42 -7.60 -6.95
N PRO A 546 13.98 -7.65 -8.23
CA PRO A 546 13.56 -8.89 -8.90
C PRO A 546 14.70 -9.92 -9.06
N GLN A 547 15.95 -9.48 -8.98
CA GLN A 547 17.13 -10.35 -9.01
C GLN A 547 17.38 -11.10 -7.69
N VAL A 548 16.73 -10.69 -6.59
CA VAL A 548 16.91 -11.31 -5.27
C VAL A 548 15.87 -12.41 -5.09
N VAL A 549 16.32 -13.66 -5.13
CA VAL A 549 15.47 -14.83 -4.90
C VAL A 549 15.40 -15.10 -3.39
N PRO A 550 14.21 -15.08 -2.77
CA PRO A 550 14.07 -15.38 -1.35
C PRO A 550 14.25 -16.87 -1.07
N THR A 551 14.73 -17.16 0.13
CA THR A 551 14.70 -18.50 0.72
C THR A 551 13.38 -18.72 1.44
N TRP A 552 12.86 -19.94 1.39
CA TRP A 552 11.56 -20.28 1.97
C TRP A 552 11.71 -21.27 3.11
N SER A 553 10.82 -21.16 4.10
CA SER A 553 10.68 -22.17 5.15
C SER A 553 9.20 -22.40 5.48
N VAL A 554 8.87 -23.64 5.85
CA VAL A 554 7.53 -24.06 6.24
C VAL A 554 7.62 -24.67 7.63
N VAL A 555 6.77 -24.22 8.55
CA VAL A 555 6.75 -24.70 9.94
C VAL A 555 5.33 -25.13 10.32
N PRO A 556 5.10 -26.40 10.73
CA PRO A 556 6.07 -27.50 10.75
C PRO A 556 6.40 -28.04 9.33
N PRO A 557 7.60 -28.59 9.09
CA PRO A 557 8.02 -29.07 7.75
C PRO A 557 7.13 -30.17 7.15
N ALA A 558 6.41 -30.92 8.00
CA ALA A 558 5.47 -31.94 7.55
C ALA A 558 4.26 -31.38 6.76
N LEU A 559 3.99 -30.07 6.86
CA LEU A 559 2.92 -29.41 6.12
C LEU A 559 3.24 -29.16 4.65
N GLY A 560 4.51 -29.21 4.23
CA GLY A 560 4.89 -29.03 2.84
C GLY A 560 6.22 -28.34 2.62
N SER A 561 6.47 -27.98 1.36
CA SER A 561 7.69 -27.29 0.92
C SER A 561 7.40 -26.27 -0.16
N VAL A 562 8.22 -25.22 -0.26
CA VAL A 562 8.15 -24.23 -1.35
C VAL A 562 9.36 -24.39 -2.27
N GLY A 563 9.12 -24.51 -3.57
CA GLY A 563 10.16 -24.56 -4.60
C GLY A 563 10.77 -23.19 -4.91
N SER A 564 11.84 -23.15 -5.69
CA SER A 564 12.52 -21.89 -6.10
C SER A 564 11.63 -20.97 -6.94
N SER A 565 10.63 -21.51 -7.64
CA SER A 565 9.62 -20.74 -8.38
C SER A 565 8.51 -20.18 -7.50
N GLY A 566 8.55 -20.40 -6.18
CA GLY A 566 7.49 -19.98 -5.25
C GLY A 566 6.28 -20.91 -5.23
N ILE A 567 6.31 -22.07 -5.90
CA ILE A 567 5.23 -23.05 -5.81
C ILE A 567 5.33 -23.78 -4.47
N PHE A 568 4.31 -23.63 -3.62
CA PHE A 568 4.11 -24.44 -2.42
C PHE A 568 3.44 -25.77 -2.79
N THR A 569 3.94 -26.88 -2.25
CA THR A 569 3.33 -28.21 -2.34
C THR A 569 3.02 -28.70 -0.93
N ALA A 570 1.73 -28.94 -0.66
CA ALA A 570 1.26 -29.42 0.63
C ALA A 570 1.72 -30.86 0.90
N GLY A 571 2.01 -31.15 2.16
CA GLY A 571 2.29 -32.51 2.62
C GLY A 571 1.02 -33.37 2.70
N ALA A 572 1.21 -34.63 3.07
CA ALA A 572 0.14 -35.61 3.22
C ALA A 572 -0.67 -35.46 4.53
N SER A 573 -0.27 -34.55 5.43
CA SER A 573 -0.90 -34.35 6.73
C SER A 573 -1.52 -32.96 6.83
N GLY A 574 -2.74 -32.89 7.38
CA GLY A 574 -3.39 -31.62 7.71
C GLY A 574 -2.81 -30.97 8.97
N GLY A 575 -3.00 -29.66 9.10
CA GLY A 575 -2.57 -28.88 10.26
C GLY A 575 -2.50 -27.39 9.98
N VAL A 576 -2.15 -26.61 11.00
CA VAL A 576 -1.90 -25.17 10.90
C VAL A 576 -0.42 -24.88 11.11
N GLY A 577 0.10 -23.88 10.41
CA GLY A 577 1.50 -23.52 10.43
C GLY A 577 1.76 -22.20 9.75
N THR A 578 3.02 -21.98 9.36
CA THR A 578 3.45 -20.74 8.73
C THR A 578 4.40 -21.00 7.57
N ILE A 579 4.35 -20.10 6.58
CA ILE A 579 5.33 -20.04 5.50
C ILE A 579 6.08 -18.72 5.62
N THR A 580 7.41 -18.77 5.65
CA THR A 580 8.26 -17.59 5.75
C THR A 580 9.16 -17.49 4.53
N ALA A 581 9.14 -16.34 3.86
CA ALA A 581 10.12 -15.97 2.83
C ALA A 581 11.15 -15.03 3.43
N THR A 582 12.43 -15.29 3.20
CA THR A 582 13.55 -14.51 3.73
C THR A 582 14.52 -14.13 2.62
N ALA A 583 14.84 -12.83 2.53
CA ALA A 583 15.83 -12.27 1.62
C ALA A 583 16.77 -11.35 2.40
N GLY A 584 18.04 -11.71 2.50
CA GLY A 584 19.00 -10.98 3.34
C GLY A 584 18.55 -10.94 4.81
N GLY A 585 18.41 -9.75 5.37
CA GLY A 585 17.90 -9.54 6.74
C GLY A 585 16.38 -9.34 6.82
N ALA A 586 15.67 -9.34 5.70
CA ALA A 586 14.23 -9.12 5.61
C ALA A 586 13.47 -10.44 5.47
N SER A 587 12.33 -10.54 6.14
CA SER A 587 11.47 -11.72 6.06
C SER A 587 10.00 -11.36 6.22
N GLU A 588 9.12 -12.09 5.56
CA GLU A 588 7.67 -12.00 5.74
C GLU A 588 7.10 -13.39 5.98
N THR A 589 6.06 -13.48 6.81
CA THR A 589 5.46 -14.74 7.23
C THR A 589 3.95 -14.73 7.05
N ILE A 590 3.42 -15.72 6.34
CA ILE A 590 1.97 -15.91 6.16
C ILE A 590 1.48 -17.13 6.93
N GLN A 591 0.20 -17.11 7.29
CA GLN A 591 -0.48 -18.25 7.91
C GLN A 591 -0.80 -19.32 6.87
N LEU A 592 -0.57 -20.59 7.24
CA LEU A 592 -0.84 -21.78 6.43
C LEU A 592 -1.84 -22.69 7.15
N ALA A 593 -2.88 -23.11 6.45
CA ALA A 593 -3.78 -24.17 6.89
C ALA A 593 -3.86 -25.28 5.82
N VAL A 594 -3.34 -26.46 6.14
CA VAL A 594 -3.44 -27.67 5.31
C VAL A 594 -4.61 -28.51 5.80
N GLN A 595 -5.55 -28.87 4.93
CA GLN A 595 -6.73 -29.65 5.29
C GLN A 595 -6.72 -31.02 4.62
N ALA A 596 -6.94 -32.09 5.40
CA ALA A 596 -7.20 -33.40 4.83
C ALA A 596 -8.61 -33.45 4.21
N PRO A 597 -8.81 -34.21 3.12
CA PRO A 597 -10.14 -34.37 2.55
C PRO A 597 -11.08 -35.08 3.53
N THR A 598 -12.38 -34.79 3.43
CA THR A 598 -13.40 -35.37 4.32
C THR A 598 -14.17 -36.48 3.58
N PRO A 599 -14.33 -37.68 4.15
CA PRO A 599 -15.17 -38.72 3.57
C PRO A 599 -16.66 -38.33 3.61
N VAL A 600 -17.35 -38.44 2.46
CA VAL A 600 -18.79 -38.17 2.35
C VAL A 600 -19.42 -39.18 1.38
N THR A 601 -20.66 -39.60 1.66
CA THR A 601 -21.47 -40.39 0.73
C THR A 601 -22.57 -39.52 0.13
N VAL A 602 -22.63 -39.43 -1.20
CA VAL A 602 -23.64 -38.66 -1.95
C VAL A 602 -24.16 -39.54 -3.09
N GLY A 603 -25.48 -39.64 -3.27
CA GLY A 603 -26.06 -40.45 -4.36
C GLY A 603 -25.72 -41.94 -4.32
N GLY A 604 -25.30 -42.47 -3.17
CA GLY A 604 -24.83 -43.86 -3.03
C GLY A 604 -23.36 -44.09 -3.43
N LEU A 605 -22.63 -43.04 -3.83
CA LEU A 605 -21.20 -43.06 -4.13
C LEU A 605 -20.40 -42.46 -2.97
N SER A 606 -19.16 -42.93 -2.77
CA SER A 606 -18.28 -42.47 -1.69
C SER A 606 -17.17 -41.57 -2.23
N PHE A 607 -17.02 -40.39 -1.61
CA PHE A 607 -16.10 -39.35 -2.03
C PHE A 607 -15.16 -38.92 -0.91
N LEU A 608 -13.98 -38.46 -1.29
CA LEU A 608 -13.09 -37.61 -0.50
C LEU A 608 -13.26 -36.17 -0.97
N VAL A 609 -13.80 -35.33 -0.10
CA VAL A 609 -14.19 -33.95 -0.43
C VAL A 609 -13.12 -32.96 0.00
N ARG A 610 -12.74 -32.08 -0.93
CA ARG A 610 -11.79 -30.98 -0.72
C ARG A 610 -12.53 -29.64 -0.85
N THR A 611 -12.39 -28.80 0.17
CA THR A 611 -13.10 -27.50 0.28
C THR A 611 -12.14 -26.32 0.49
N THR A 612 -10.84 -26.54 0.26
CA THR A 612 -9.77 -25.58 0.49
C THR A 612 -9.56 -24.58 -0.64
N GLY A 613 -9.96 -24.93 -1.86
CA GLY A 613 -9.88 -24.08 -3.04
C GLY A 613 -11.13 -23.24 -3.28
N ALA A 614 -11.35 -22.82 -4.54
CA ALA A 614 -12.51 -22.02 -4.94
C ALA A 614 -13.77 -22.86 -5.26
N ALA A 615 -13.64 -24.19 -5.30
CA ALA A 615 -14.72 -25.15 -5.52
C ALA A 615 -14.74 -26.23 -4.42
N ASP A 616 -15.87 -26.91 -4.31
CA ASP A 616 -15.99 -28.13 -3.50
C ASP A 616 -15.80 -29.33 -4.45
N VAL A 617 -14.65 -30.00 -4.32
CA VAL A 617 -14.25 -31.09 -5.21
C VAL A 617 -14.47 -32.42 -4.51
N TYR A 618 -15.38 -33.22 -5.06
CA TYR A 618 -15.76 -34.55 -4.59
C TYR A 618 -15.05 -35.57 -5.47
N ALA A 619 -13.88 -36.06 -5.06
CA ALA A 619 -13.17 -37.11 -5.78
C ALA A 619 -13.58 -38.49 -5.24
N GLU A 620 -14.02 -39.40 -6.10
CA GLU A 620 -14.39 -40.76 -5.69
C GLU A 620 -13.23 -41.43 -4.95
N THR A 621 -13.52 -42.18 -3.88
CA THR A 621 -12.49 -42.73 -2.96
C THR A 621 -11.45 -43.64 -3.61
N THR A 622 -11.72 -44.14 -4.83
CA THR A 622 -10.84 -45.01 -5.62
C THR A 622 -9.88 -44.23 -6.53
N ILE A 623 -10.09 -42.92 -6.72
CA ILE A 623 -9.12 -42.04 -7.39
C ILE A 623 -7.89 -41.89 -6.49
N THR A 624 -6.69 -41.95 -7.08
CA THR A 624 -5.46 -41.82 -6.28
C THR A 624 -5.40 -40.45 -5.61
N ARG A 625 -4.82 -40.38 -4.40
CA ARG A 625 -4.72 -39.09 -3.69
C ARG A 625 -3.97 -38.01 -4.50
N PHE A 626 -3.02 -38.42 -5.34
CA PHE A 626 -2.23 -37.52 -6.17
C PHE A 626 -3.07 -36.99 -7.33
N ASP A 627 -3.80 -37.85 -8.04
CA ASP A 627 -4.73 -37.41 -9.09
C ASP A 627 -5.80 -36.50 -8.51
N ALA A 628 -6.41 -36.87 -7.38
CA ALA A 628 -7.41 -36.04 -6.71
C ALA A 628 -6.87 -34.65 -6.32
N ALA A 629 -5.61 -34.56 -5.89
CA ALA A 629 -4.96 -33.30 -5.57
C ALA A 629 -4.62 -32.49 -6.83
N THR A 630 -4.16 -33.12 -7.92
CA THR A 630 -3.92 -32.47 -9.21
C THR A 630 -5.22 -31.91 -9.79
N ILE A 631 -6.30 -32.70 -9.75
CA ILE A 631 -7.62 -32.30 -10.22
C ILE A 631 -8.16 -31.13 -9.40
N SER A 632 -8.08 -31.20 -8.06
CA SER A 632 -8.48 -30.11 -7.16
C SER A 632 -7.70 -28.81 -7.41
N THR A 633 -6.38 -28.94 -7.63
CA THR A 633 -5.50 -27.82 -7.96
C THR A 633 -5.90 -27.16 -9.28
N GLN A 634 -6.14 -27.96 -10.32
CA GLN A 634 -6.53 -27.48 -11.65
C GLN A 634 -7.92 -26.82 -11.61
N ILE A 635 -8.92 -27.46 -10.98
CA ILE A 635 -10.28 -26.90 -10.81
C ILE A 635 -10.22 -25.53 -10.11
N THR A 636 -9.38 -25.38 -9.08
CA THR A 636 -9.22 -24.10 -8.38
C THR A 636 -8.66 -23.02 -9.30
N ALA A 637 -7.69 -23.37 -10.14
CA ALA A 637 -7.16 -22.47 -11.17
C ALA A 637 -8.22 -22.14 -12.24
N ASP A 638 -9.03 -23.11 -12.63
CA ASP A 638 -10.10 -22.96 -13.62
C ASP A 638 -11.18 -22.01 -13.14
N VAL A 639 -11.69 -22.19 -11.92
CA VAL A 639 -12.65 -21.26 -11.31
C VAL A 639 -12.07 -19.85 -11.28
N SER A 640 -10.82 -19.69 -10.84
CA SER A 640 -10.19 -18.37 -10.77
C SER A 640 -10.11 -17.69 -12.13
N ARG A 641 -9.73 -18.45 -13.17
CA ARG A 641 -9.58 -17.93 -14.52
C ARG A 641 -10.92 -17.63 -15.19
N ILE A 642 -11.92 -18.50 -15.05
CA ILE A 642 -13.28 -18.24 -15.56
C ILE A 642 -13.85 -16.96 -14.94
N GLN A 643 -13.72 -16.79 -13.60
CA GLN A 643 -14.22 -15.58 -12.96
C GLN A 643 -13.53 -14.31 -13.46
N GLN A 644 -12.25 -14.41 -13.82
CA GLN A 644 -11.50 -13.32 -14.43
C GLN A 644 -11.99 -13.03 -15.84
N ASP A 645 -12.09 -14.05 -16.69
CA ASP A 645 -12.44 -13.92 -18.10
C ASP A 645 -13.90 -13.44 -18.28
N TYR A 646 -14.80 -13.83 -17.37
CA TYR A 646 -16.20 -13.38 -17.32
C TYR A 646 -16.44 -12.17 -16.39
N ALA A 647 -15.39 -11.64 -15.75
CA ALA A 647 -15.45 -10.52 -14.80
C ALA A 647 -16.56 -10.67 -13.73
N ARG A 648 -16.79 -11.90 -13.26
CA ARG A 648 -17.88 -12.26 -12.36
C ARG A 648 -17.46 -13.41 -11.44
N SER A 649 -17.79 -13.33 -10.15
CA SER A 649 -17.67 -14.47 -9.24
C SER A 649 -18.86 -15.41 -9.35
N PHE A 650 -18.63 -16.72 -9.19
CA PHE A 650 -19.74 -17.68 -9.07
C PHE A 650 -20.61 -17.33 -7.85
N ALA A 651 -21.92 -17.46 -8.00
CA ALA A 651 -22.89 -17.12 -6.96
C ALA A 651 -22.77 -18.04 -5.73
N ALA A 652 -22.39 -19.29 -5.96
CA ALA A 652 -22.03 -20.27 -4.93
C ALA A 652 -20.74 -21.00 -5.33
N ARG A 653 -20.07 -21.63 -4.36
CA ARG A 653 -18.90 -22.46 -4.64
C ARG A 653 -19.31 -23.59 -5.59
N PRO A 654 -18.67 -23.74 -6.76
CA PRO A 654 -19.00 -24.82 -7.68
C PRO A 654 -18.82 -26.18 -7.01
N GLN A 655 -19.78 -27.08 -7.22
CA GLN A 655 -19.68 -28.47 -6.78
C GLN A 655 -19.23 -29.33 -7.96
N VAL A 656 -18.04 -29.91 -7.85
CA VAL A 656 -17.44 -30.74 -8.91
C VAL A 656 -17.27 -32.16 -8.41
N TYR A 657 -18.02 -33.09 -9.00
CA TYR A 657 -17.98 -34.52 -8.70
C TYR A 657 -17.11 -35.23 -9.75
N VAL A 658 -16.11 -35.96 -9.30
CA VAL A 658 -15.15 -36.65 -10.16
C VAL A 658 -15.24 -38.14 -9.90
N MET A 659 -15.64 -38.89 -10.92
CA MET A 659 -15.95 -40.31 -10.85
C MET A 659 -14.81 -41.13 -11.45
N ALA A 660 -14.46 -42.22 -10.80
CA ALA A 660 -13.33 -43.06 -11.20
C ALA A 660 -13.63 -43.97 -12.39
N THR A 661 -14.91 -44.25 -12.65
CA THR A 661 -15.36 -45.15 -13.73
C THR A 661 -16.59 -44.61 -14.47
N ASP A 662 -16.79 -45.05 -15.72
CA ASP A 662 -18.01 -44.79 -16.50
C ASP A 662 -19.29 -45.18 -15.75
N GLY A 663 -19.27 -46.28 -14.98
CA GLY A 663 -20.43 -46.77 -14.23
C GLY A 663 -20.82 -45.84 -13.06
N SER A 664 -19.81 -45.39 -12.30
CA SER A 664 -19.99 -44.36 -11.27
C SER A 664 -20.42 -43.02 -11.88
N TYR A 665 -19.90 -42.65 -13.06
CA TYR A 665 -20.29 -41.43 -13.77
C TYR A 665 -21.78 -41.42 -14.14
N GLY A 666 -22.28 -42.51 -14.75
CA GLY A 666 -23.71 -42.65 -15.03
C GLY A 666 -24.60 -42.63 -13.77
N THR A 667 -24.10 -43.20 -12.67
CA THR A 667 -24.78 -43.15 -11.36
C THR A 667 -24.83 -41.72 -10.83
N ALA A 668 -23.74 -40.96 -10.90
CA ALA A 668 -23.68 -39.58 -10.44
C ALA A 668 -24.63 -38.65 -11.24
N GLN A 669 -24.70 -38.83 -12.56
CA GLN A 669 -25.62 -38.07 -13.42
C GLN A 669 -27.08 -38.20 -12.96
N THR A 670 -27.52 -39.43 -12.65
CA THR A 670 -28.90 -39.69 -12.23
C THR A 670 -29.16 -39.32 -10.77
N THR A 671 -28.27 -39.74 -9.85
CA THR A 671 -28.54 -39.67 -8.40
C THR A 671 -28.06 -38.38 -7.73
N ILE A 672 -27.06 -37.69 -8.30
CA ILE A 672 -26.46 -36.47 -7.73
C ILE A 672 -26.90 -35.23 -8.51
N LEU A 673 -26.81 -35.28 -9.84
CA LEU A 673 -27.21 -34.19 -10.72
C LEU A 673 -28.73 -34.17 -10.95
N GLY A 674 -29.41 -35.33 -10.87
CA GLY A 674 -30.85 -35.43 -11.05
C GLY A 674 -31.28 -35.51 -12.53
N ILE A 675 -30.37 -35.88 -13.42
CA ILE A 675 -30.66 -36.07 -14.84
C ILE A 675 -31.54 -37.32 -14.99
N ALA A 676 -32.65 -37.21 -15.72
CA ALA A 676 -33.55 -38.35 -15.90
C ALA A 676 -32.81 -39.49 -16.65
N PRO A 677 -32.98 -40.77 -16.25
CA PRO A 677 -32.23 -41.89 -16.84
C PRO A 677 -32.31 -42.01 -18.35
N ILE A 678 -33.40 -41.55 -18.97
CA ILE A 678 -33.59 -41.54 -20.44
C ILE A 678 -32.63 -40.59 -21.18
N PHE A 679 -32.04 -39.63 -20.48
CA PHE A 679 -31.08 -38.66 -21.04
C PHE A 679 -29.63 -39.01 -20.70
N VAL A 680 -29.40 -40.01 -19.84
CA VAL A 680 -28.06 -40.53 -19.58
C VAL A 680 -27.71 -41.48 -20.71
N SER A 681 -26.84 -41.04 -21.60
CA SER A 681 -26.36 -41.86 -22.71
C SER A 681 -25.63 -43.10 -22.19
N ALA A 682 -25.92 -44.26 -22.78
CA ALA A 682 -25.09 -45.43 -22.55
C ALA A 682 -23.65 -45.13 -23.00
N PRO A 683 -22.63 -45.69 -22.35
CA PRO A 683 -21.23 -45.51 -22.75
C PRO A 683 -20.99 -46.19 -24.12
N THR A 684 -21.36 -45.54 -25.21
CA THR A 684 -20.90 -45.90 -26.55
C THR A 684 -19.58 -45.19 -26.78
N VAL A 685 -18.68 -45.86 -27.51
CA VAL A 685 -17.29 -45.47 -27.79
C VAL A 685 -17.21 -44.22 -28.72
N GLU A 686 -18.28 -43.43 -28.77
CA GLU A 686 -18.57 -42.45 -29.80
C GLU A 686 -18.05 -41.04 -29.49
N SER A 687 -17.35 -40.75 -28.39
CA SER A 687 -16.30 -39.71 -28.33
C SER A 687 -15.53 -39.79 -27.01
N ARG A 688 -14.19 -39.74 -27.07
CA ARG A 688 -13.35 -39.83 -25.85
C ARG A 688 -13.27 -38.53 -25.06
N PHE A 689 -13.45 -37.37 -25.70
CA PHE A 689 -13.25 -36.06 -25.06
C PHE A 689 -14.54 -35.32 -24.77
N GLU A 690 -15.55 -35.45 -25.63
CA GLU A 690 -16.75 -34.57 -25.59
C GLU A 690 -17.89 -35.11 -24.72
N THR A 691 -17.67 -36.22 -24.02
CA THR A 691 -18.65 -36.84 -23.09
C THR A 691 -18.05 -37.09 -21.71
N ALA A 692 -16.86 -36.55 -21.44
CA ALA A 692 -16.13 -36.78 -20.19
C ALA A 692 -16.59 -35.84 -19.06
N GLY A 693 -17.49 -34.89 -19.33
CA GLY A 693 -18.05 -33.98 -18.36
C GLY A 693 -19.53 -33.68 -18.64
N VAL A 694 -20.23 -33.21 -17.61
CA VAL A 694 -21.55 -32.60 -17.75
C VAL A 694 -21.82 -31.60 -16.63
N TYR A 695 -22.30 -30.43 -17.02
CA TYR A 695 -22.94 -29.45 -16.16
C TYR A 695 -24.46 -29.63 -16.12
N TYR A 696 -25.05 -29.64 -14.93
CA TYR A 696 -26.50 -29.59 -14.76
C TYR A 696 -26.89 -28.97 -13.41
N GLN A 697 -27.75 -27.94 -13.44
CA GLN A 697 -28.34 -27.29 -12.25
C GLN A 697 -27.32 -26.94 -11.15
N GLY A 698 -26.26 -26.21 -11.51
CA GLY A 698 -25.25 -25.74 -10.55
C GLY A 698 -24.23 -26.79 -10.10
N LYS A 699 -24.22 -27.99 -10.71
CA LYS A 699 -23.28 -29.07 -10.39
C LYS A 699 -22.56 -29.55 -11.65
N VAL A 700 -21.31 -29.94 -11.48
CA VAL A 700 -20.48 -30.55 -12.53
C VAL A 700 -20.18 -32.00 -12.16
N ALA A 701 -20.32 -32.91 -13.12
CA ALA A 701 -19.86 -34.29 -13.02
C ALA A 701 -18.76 -34.53 -14.07
N ILE A 702 -17.70 -35.24 -13.70
CA ILE A 702 -16.55 -35.54 -14.57
C ILE A 702 -16.21 -37.03 -14.52
N ASP A 703 -16.09 -37.64 -15.70
CA ASP A 703 -15.59 -39.00 -15.87
C ASP A 703 -14.06 -39.00 -15.98
N TRP A 704 -13.39 -39.36 -14.88
CA TRP A 704 -11.93 -39.43 -14.84
C TRP A 704 -11.38 -40.54 -15.74
N ALA A 705 -12.10 -41.65 -15.91
CA ALA A 705 -11.65 -42.77 -16.74
C ALA A 705 -11.49 -42.38 -18.22
N ARG A 706 -12.24 -41.38 -18.68
CA ARG A 706 -12.18 -40.86 -20.05
C ARG A 706 -11.22 -39.70 -20.25
N SER A 707 -10.91 -38.97 -19.18
CA SER A 707 -10.14 -37.72 -19.24
C SER A 707 -8.72 -37.81 -18.67
N ASN A 708 -8.36 -38.92 -18.01
CA ASN A 708 -7.06 -39.10 -17.37
C ASN A 708 -5.87 -39.28 -18.35
N ASP A 709 -6.12 -39.48 -19.64
CA ASP A 709 -5.11 -39.66 -20.68
C ASP A 709 -4.71 -38.35 -21.39
N THR A 710 -5.49 -37.27 -21.20
CA THR A 710 -5.21 -35.97 -21.81
C THR A 710 -4.37 -35.06 -20.91
N ARG A 711 -3.44 -34.34 -21.52
CA ARG A 711 -2.61 -33.32 -20.85
C ARG A 711 -2.62 -32.04 -21.69
N PRO A 712 -3.08 -30.89 -21.16
CA PRO A 712 -3.70 -30.68 -19.85
C PRO A 712 -5.09 -31.31 -19.74
N PHE A 713 -5.59 -31.43 -18.52
CA PHE A 713 -6.98 -31.78 -18.22
C PHE A 713 -7.87 -30.56 -18.47
N THR A 714 -8.77 -30.63 -19.45
CA THR A 714 -9.59 -29.49 -19.91
C THR A 714 -11.05 -29.55 -19.48
N VAL A 715 -11.56 -30.74 -19.17
CA VAL A 715 -13.01 -30.98 -18.96
C VAL A 715 -13.60 -30.08 -17.88
N ALA A 716 -12.92 -29.89 -16.75
CA ALA A 716 -13.43 -29.01 -15.69
C ALA A 716 -13.59 -27.56 -16.17
N ARG A 717 -12.65 -27.05 -16.98
CA ARG A 717 -12.74 -25.72 -17.55
C ARG A 717 -13.96 -25.57 -18.44
N HIS A 718 -14.24 -26.57 -19.28
CA HIS A 718 -15.42 -26.60 -20.15
C HIS A 718 -16.72 -26.56 -19.32
N GLU A 719 -16.90 -27.50 -18.39
CA GLU A 719 -18.15 -27.62 -17.63
C GLU A 719 -18.40 -26.45 -16.67
N LEU A 720 -17.36 -25.91 -16.05
CA LEU A 720 -17.50 -24.72 -15.20
C LEU A 720 -17.86 -23.46 -16.01
N THR A 721 -17.52 -23.44 -17.30
CA THR A 721 -17.91 -22.33 -18.18
C THR A 721 -19.40 -22.36 -18.47
N HIS A 722 -20.00 -23.54 -18.66
CA HIS A 722 -21.46 -23.64 -18.73
C HIS A 722 -22.14 -23.09 -17.47
N MET A 723 -21.57 -23.38 -16.30
CA MET A 723 -22.10 -22.88 -15.03
C MET A 723 -22.09 -21.35 -14.94
N ILE A 724 -21.01 -20.66 -15.33
CA ILE A 724 -20.99 -19.19 -15.28
C ILE A 724 -21.90 -18.57 -16.34
N ILE A 725 -22.03 -19.20 -17.52
CA ILE A 725 -22.94 -18.78 -18.58
C ILE A 725 -24.39 -18.86 -18.09
N ASP A 726 -24.76 -19.97 -17.46
CA ASP A 726 -26.08 -20.18 -16.84
C ASP A 726 -26.37 -19.15 -15.74
N GLU A 727 -25.39 -18.81 -14.90
CA GLU A 727 -25.56 -17.74 -13.90
C GLU A 727 -25.73 -16.33 -14.50
N ILE A 728 -25.18 -16.07 -15.69
CA ILE A 728 -25.30 -14.78 -16.38
C ILE A 728 -26.62 -14.70 -17.14
N ALA A 729 -27.00 -15.77 -17.84
CA ALA A 729 -28.21 -15.84 -18.65
C ALA A 729 -29.47 -16.17 -17.84
N GLY A 730 -29.34 -16.75 -16.64
CA GLY A 730 -30.48 -17.25 -15.86
C GLY A 730 -31.21 -18.39 -16.58
N ASP A 731 -32.53 -18.48 -16.42
CA ASP A 731 -33.37 -19.52 -17.05
C ASP A 731 -33.54 -19.37 -18.58
N ALA A 732 -32.81 -18.45 -19.22
CA ALA A 732 -32.90 -18.22 -20.65
C ALA A 732 -32.22 -19.33 -21.47
N ALA A 733 -32.84 -19.71 -22.59
CA ALA A 733 -32.24 -20.64 -23.53
C ALA A 733 -31.08 -19.95 -24.29
N VAL A 734 -29.85 -20.29 -23.92
CA VAL A 734 -28.65 -19.88 -24.66
C VAL A 734 -28.51 -20.75 -25.92
N PRO A 735 -28.26 -20.18 -27.12
CA PRO A 735 -27.98 -20.97 -28.31
C PRO A 735 -26.86 -21.98 -28.08
N ALA A 736 -27.04 -23.23 -28.50
CA ALA A 736 -26.06 -24.29 -28.20
C ALA A 736 -24.66 -23.98 -28.74
N TRP A 737 -24.54 -23.42 -29.95
CA TRP A 737 -23.25 -22.96 -30.48
C TRP A 737 -22.57 -21.89 -29.62
N LEU A 738 -23.33 -20.99 -29.00
CA LEU A 738 -22.77 -19.93 -28.17
C LEU A 738 -22.30 -20.52 -26.84
N ASN A 739 -23.10 -21.39 -26.22
CA ASN A 739 -22.76 -22.03 -24.96
C ASN A 739 -21.52 -22.93 -25.10
N GLU A 740 -21.57 -23.87 -26.05
CA GLU A 740 -20.52 -24.88 -26.26
C GLU A 740 -19.25 -24.27 -26.90
N GLY A 741 -19.42 -23.31 -27.81
CA GLY A 741 -18.30 -22.59 -28.40
C GLY A 741 -17.54 -21.75 -27.37
N SER A 742 -18.25 -21.11 -26.42
CA SER A 742 -17.62 -20.32 -25.36
C SER A 742 -16.88 -21.20 -24.36
N ALA A 743 -17.48 -22.33 -23.97
CA ALA A 743 -16.83 -23.33 -23.13
C ALA A 743 -15.57 -23.93 -23.80
N ARG A 744 -15.64 -24.21 -25.11
CA ARG A 744 -14.50 -24.72 -25.88
C ARG A 744 -13.37 -23.69 -26.00
N LEU A 745 -13.68 -22.40 -26.19
CA LEU A 745 -12.65 -21.34 -26.19
C LEU A 745 -11.97 -21.18 -24.84
N GLU A 746 -12.69 -21.38 -23.74
CA GLU A 746 -12.12 -21.35 -22.39
C GLU A 746 -11.08 -22.45 -22.17
N GLU A 747 -11.26 -23.64 -22.75
CA GLU A 747 -10.26 -24.71 -22.70
C GLU A 747 -8.92 -24.28 -23.31
N PHE A 748 -8.94 -23.43 -24.36
CA PHE A 748 -7.72 -22.97 -25.04
C PHE A 748 -6.88 -22.00 -24.20
N THR A 749 -7.40 -21.53 -23.08
CA THR A 749 -6.67 -20.68 -22.14
C THR A 749 -5.70 -21.48 -21.26
N LEU A 750 -5.77 -22.81 -21.29
CA LEU A 750 -4.88 -23.69 -20.55
C LEU A 750 -3.49 -23.74 -21.20
N LEU A 751 -2.45 -23.79 -20.37
CA LEU A 751 -1.09 -23.98 -20.88
C LEU A 751 -0.94 -25.43 -21.39
N GLY A 752 -0.46 -25.57 -22.63
CA GLY A 752 -0.27 -26.89 -23.27
C GLY A 752 -1.50 -27.43 -24.00
N SER A 753 -2.53 -26.61 -24.24
CA SER A 753 -3.70 -26.96 -25.04
C SER A 753 -3.70 -26.36 -26.46
N ASP A 754 -2.55 -25.92 -26.97
CA ASP A 754 -2.48 -25.30 -28.30
C ASP A 754 -2.90 -26.26 -29.42
N TRP A 755 -2.63 -27.55 -29.25
CA TRP A 755 -3.05 -28.60 -30.17
C TRP A 755 -4.56 -28.66 -30.35
N LEU A 756 -5.33 -28.45 -29.28
CA LEU A 756 -6.78 -28.51 -29.33
C LEU A 756 -7.34 -27.29 -30.06
N ARG A 757 -6.77 -26.11 -29.79
CA ARG A 757 -7.09 -24.87 -30.50
C ARG A 757 -6.81 -24.98 -32.00
N VAL A 758 -5.62 -25.46 -32.37
CA VAL A 758 -5.23 -25.66 -33.78
C VAL A 758 -6.13 -26.69 -34.45
N LEU A 759 -6.44 -27.81 -33.80
CA LEU A 759 -7.35 -28.81 -34.33
C LEU A 759 -8.73 -28.22 -34.65
N ASN A 760 -9.36 -27.57 -33.67
CA ASN A 760 -10.72 -27.04 -33.81
C ASN A 760 -10.79 -25.93 -34.88
N GLN A 761 -9.78 -25.04 -34.91
CA GLN A 761 -9.71 -23.98 -35.90
C GLN A 761 -9.66 -24.54 -37.33
N TYR A 762 -8.76 -25.50 -37.59
CA TYR A 762 -8.54 -26.00 -38.94
C TYR A 762 -9.56 -27.05 -39.39
N GLU A 763 -10.24 -27.73 -38.47
CA GLU A 763 -11.43 -28.52 -38.75
C GLU A 763 -12.57 -27.65 -39.32
N ALA A 764 -12.90 -26.55 -38.64
CA ALA A 764 -13.92 -25.60 -39.13
C ALA A 764 -13.53 -24.94 -40.45
N VAL A 765 -12.26 -24.57 -40.63
CA VAL A 765 -11.76 -24.07 -41.92
C VAL A 765 -11.94 -25.13 -43.02
N SER A 766 -11.63 -26.41 -42.74
CA SER A 766 -11.83 -27.49 -43.70
C SER A 766 -13.29 -27.70 -44.07
N MET A 767 -14.20 -27.62 -43.10
CA MET A 767 -15.65 -27.64 -43.35
C MET A 767 -16.07 -26.49 -44.27
N ALA A 768 -15.60 -25.26 -44.02
CA ALA A 768 -15.91 -24.10 -44.85
C ALA A 768 -15.40 -24.27 -46.28
N VAL A 769 -14.18 -24.79 -46.45
CA VAL A 769 -13.57 -25.06 -47.75
C VAL A 769 -14.42 -26.01 -48.58
N ASN A 770 -14.92 -27.05 -47.92
CA ASN A 770 -15.70 -28.11 -48.54
C ASN A 770 -17.22 -27.84 -48.52
N SER A 771 -17.65 -26.62 -48.18
CA SER A 771 -19.07 -26.23 -48.10
C SER A 771 -19.91 -27.16 -47.21
N ARG A 772 -19.35 -27.53 -46.06
CA ARG A 772 -19.90 -28.50 -45.10
C ARG A 772 -20.16 -27.94 -43.72
N LEU A 773 -19.97 -26.63 -43.52
CA LEU A 773 -20.37 -25.93 -42.29
C LEU A 773 -21.87 -26.13 -42.05
N PHE A 774 -22.24 -26.31 -40.79
CA PHE A 774 -23.62 -26.24 -40.36
C PHE A 774 -24.11 -24.78 -40.43
N THR A 775 -25.40 -24.57 -40.66
CA THR A 775 -25.95 -23.23 -40.49
C THR A 775 -26.00 -22.88 -38.99
N VAL A 776 -25.89 -21.59 -38.66
CA VAL A 776 -26.03 -21.12 -37.26
C VAL A 776 -27.38 -21.55 -36.66
N SER A 777 -28.43 -21.59 -37.48
CA SER A 777 -29.75 -22.10 -37.09
C SER A 777 -29.71 -23.58 -36.68
N GLU A 778 -29.03 -24.44 -37.46
CA GLU A 778 -28.85 -25.85 -37.13
C GLU A 778 -28.05 -26.04 -35.82
N LEU A 779 -27.11 -25.15 -35.52
CA LEU A 779 -26.31 -25.19 -34.29
C LEU A 779 -26.98 -24.50 -33.09
N THR A 780 -28.14 -23.87 -33.27
CA THR A 780 -28.83 -23.14 -32.18
C THR A 780 -29.59 -24.08 -31.25
N SER A 781 -30.19 -25.15 -31.79
CA SER A 781 -31.04 -26.07 -31.03
C SER A 781 -30.23 -27.09 -30.20
N GLN A 782 -30.43 -27.11 -28.88
CA GLN A 782 -29.84 -28.13 -27.99
C GLN A 782 -30.28 -29.55 -28.36
N ALA A 783 -31.54 -29.73 -28.78
CA ALA A 783 -32.04 -31.05 -29.19
C ALA A 783 -31.31 -31.54 -30.45
N SER A 784 -31.09 -30.66 -31.42
CA SER A 784 -30.33 -30.98 -32.63
C SER A 784 -28.86 -31.23 -32.30
N TRP A 785 -28.28 -30.43 -31.39
CA TRP A 785 -26.91 -30.60 -30.89
C TRP A 785 -26.70 -32.00 -30.29
N ASN A 786 -27.57 -32.41 -29.38
CA ASN A 786 -27.47 -33.69 -28.68
C ASN A 786 -27.77 -34.90 -29.59
N ALA A 787 -28.49 -34.70 -30.70
CA ALA A 787 -28.84 -35.78 -31.63
C ALA A 787 -27.74 -36.10 -32.66
N ARG A 788 -26.73 -35.25 -32.83
CA ARG A 788 -25.65 -35.49 -33.80
C ARG A 788 -24.75 -36.63 -33.35
N GLN A 789 -24.37 -37.47 -34.31
CA GLN A 789 -23.47 -38.62 -34.10
C GLN A 789 -22.12 -38.39 -34.77
N ARG A 790 -21.15 -39.27 -34.50
CA ARG A 790 -19.81 -39.16 -35.12
C ARG A 790 -19.84 -39.35 -36.63
N PRO A 791 -18.95 -38.63 -37.37
CA PRO A 791 -17.98 -37.65 -36.86
C PRO A 791 -18.55 -36.22 -36.71
N ALA A 792 -19.82 -35.98 -37.08
CA ALA A 792 -20.44 -34.65 -37.05
C ALA A 792 -20.50 -34.01 -35.65
N VAL A 793 -20.55 -34.81 -34.58
CA VAL A 793 -20.53 -34.33 -33.19
C VAL A 793 -19.23 -33.61 -32.83
N ASP A 794 -18.07 -34.08 -33.30
CA ASP A 794 -16.79 -33.42 -32.98
C ASP A 794 -16.68 -32.08 -33.75
N TYR A 795 -17.14 -32.08 -35.00
CA TYR A 795 -17.06 -30.91 -35.88
C TYR A 795 -18.03 -29.77 -35.51
N GLN A 796 -19.15 -30.04 -34.84
CA GLN A 796 -20.02 -28.96 -34.36
C GLN A 796 -19.35 -28.12 -33.26
N TYR A 797 -18.49 -28.71 -32.41
CA TYR A 797 -17.71 -27.94 -31.43
C TYR A 797 -16.64 -27.09 -32.13
N SER A 798 -15.93 -27.68 -33.08
CA SER A 798 -14.92 -26.98 -33.89
C SER A 798 -15.49 -25.79 -34.64
N GLU A 799 -16.69 -25.93 -35.19
CA GLU A 799 -17.42 -24.82 -35.82
C GLU A 799 -17.95 -23.82 -34.80
N ALA A 800 -18.61 -24.27 -33.73
CA ALA A 800 -19.18 -23.40 -32.70
C ALA A 800 -18.12 -22.49 -32.07
N GLN A 801 -16.94 -23.02 -31.71
CA GLN A 801 -15.87 -22.21 -31.14
C GLN A 801 -15.36 -21.16 -32.15
N GLN A 802 -15.26 -21.49 -33.45
CA GLN A 802 -14.89 -20.49 -34.46
C GLN A 802 -15.95 -19.40 -34.60
N ILE A 803 -17.23 -19.75 -34.49
CA ILE A 803 -18.33 -18.77 -34.50
C ILE A 803 -18.19 -17.83 -33.29
N VAL A 804 -17.97 -18.36 -32.08
CA VAL A 804 -17.77 -17.52 -30.89
C VAL A 804 -16.48 -16.69 -30.99
N GLN A 805 -15.40 -17.22 -31.56
CA GLN A 805 -14.18 -16.44 -31.79
C GLN A 805 -14.45 -15.26 -32.72
N LEU A 806 -15.19 -15.47 -33.82
CA LEU A 806 -15.61 -14.39 -34.72
C LEU A 806 -16.49 -13.33 -34.02
N LEU A 807 -17.31 -13.75 -33.05
CA LEU A 807 -18.11 -12.85 -32.22
C LEU A 807 -17.18 -12.02 -31.31
N ARG A 808 -16.28 -12.67 -30.57
CA ARG A 808 -15.30 -12.02 -29.68
C ARG A 808 -14.37 -11.08 -30.43
N ASP A 809 -13.98 -11.41 -31.66
CA ASP A 809 -13.16 -10.54 -32.52
C ASP A 809 -13.88 -9.21 -32.86
N GLU A 810 -15.21 -9.21 -32.95
CA GLU A 810 -16.00 -8.00 -33.22
C GLU A 810 -16.35 -7.22 -31.95
N VAL A 811 -16.93 -7.89 -30.96
CA VAL A 811 -17.55 -7.21 -29.80
C VAL A 811 -16.70 -7.32 -28.53
N GLY A 812 -15.64 -8.12 -28.54
CA GLY A 812 -14.84 -8.47 -27.37
C GLY A 812 -15.57 -9.40 -26.41
N THR A 813 -14.83 -10.00 -25.46
CA THR A 813 -15.42 -10.85 -24.41
C THR A 813 -16.48 -10.11 -23.59
N ALA A 814 -16.27 -8.81 -23.32
CA ALA A 814 -17.26 -7.96 -22.65
C ALA A 814 -18.58 -7.85 -23.43
N GLY A 815 -18.53 -7.85 -24.76
CA GLY A 815 -19.72 -7.84 -25.61
C GLY A 815 -20.47 -9.17 -25.59
N GLU A 816 -19.75 -10.30 -25.56
CA GLU A 816 -20.37 -11.62 -25.37
C GLU A 816 -21.08 -11.73 -24.02
N ILE A 817 -20.44 -11.29 -22.93
CA ILE A 817 -21.05 -11.27 -21.59
C ILE A 817 -22.34 -10.43 -21.58
N GLU A 818 -22.33 -9.27 -22.25
CA GLU A 818 -23.52 -8.44 -22.37
C GLU A 818 -24.60 -9.10 -23.24
N ILE A 819 -24.23 -9.82 -24.29
CA ILE A 819 -25.18 -10.62 -25.07
C ILE A 819 -25.83 -11.68 -24.17
N LEU A 820 -25.06 -12.45 -23.39
CA LEU A 820 -25.60 -13.43 -22.45
C LEU A 820 -26.57 -12.79 -21.45
N ARG A 821 -26.24 -11.60 -20.92
CA ARG A 821 -27.12 -10.83 -20.03
C ARG A 821 -28.42 -10.41 -20.72
N LEU A 822 -28.36 -10.00 -21.99
CA LEU A 822 -29.54 -9.61 -22.77
C LEU A 822 -30.42 -10.80 -23.12
N LEU A 823 -29.84 -11.97 -23.40
CA LEU A 823 -30.58 -13.23 -23.53
C LEU A 823 -31.38 -13.51 -22.25
N GLY A 824 -30.75 -13.35 -21.08
CA GLY A 824 -31.42 -13.44 -19.78
C GLY A 824 -32.54 -12.41 -19.57
N ALA A 825 -32.48 -11.27 -20.25
CA ALA A 825 -33.54 -10.26 -20.27
C ALA A 825 -34.64 -10.55 -21.32
N GLY A 826 -34.61 -11.70 -22.00
CA GLY A 826 -35.62 -12.14 -22.97
C GLY A 826 -35.36 -11.71 -24.41
N TYR A 827 -34.18 -11.17 -24.73
CA TYR A 827 -33.80 -10.82 -26.10
C TYR A 827 -33.42 -12.09 -26.88
N THR A 828 -33.69 -12.12 -28.18
CA THR A 828 -33.06 -13.11 -29.06
C THR A 828 -31.58 -12.77 -29.26
N PHE A 829 -30.78 -13.74 -29.70
CA PHE A 829 -29.37 -13.49 -30.03
C PHE A 829 -29.22 -12.34 -31.02
N ASP A 830 -30.01 -12.32 -32.10
CA ASP A 830 -29.92 -11.26 -33.10
C ASP A 830 -30.24 -9.89 -32.49
N GLN A 831 -31.27 -9.79 -31.63
CA GLN A 831 -31.59 -8.53 -30.95
C GLN A 831 -30.48 -8.08 -30.01
N ALA A 832 -29.91 -9.02 -29.23
CA ALA A 832 -28.80 -8.75 -28.33
C ALA A 832 -27.54 -8.31 -29.09
N TYR A 833 -27.21 -8.99 -30.18
CA TYR A 833 -26.11 -8.63 -31.08
C TYR A 833 -26.33 -7.25 -31.70
N GLN A 834 -27.55 -6.92 -32.17
CA GLN A 834 -27.86 -5.59 -32.69
C GLN A 834 -27.75 -4.48 -31.64
N ALA A 835 -27.82 -4.79 -30.36
CA ALA A 835 -27.61 -3.82 -29.29
C ALA A 835 -26.12 -3.52 -29.05
N MET A 836 -25.18 -4.31 -29.61
CA MET A 836 -23.75 -4.14 -29.36
C MET A 836 -23.20 -2.91 -30.10
N PRO A 837 -22.58 -1.94 -29.38
CA PRO A 837 -22.06 -0.71 -29.99
C PRO A 837 -20.88 -0.93 -30.94
N ARG A 838 -20.12 -2.02 -30.76
CA ARG A 838 -18.91 -2.34 -31.52
C ARG A 838 -19.13 -3.29 -32.69
N ARG A 839 -20.37 -3.76 -32.91
CA ARG A 839 -20.66 -4.68 -34.02
C ARG A 839 -20.27 -4.04 -35.36
N VAL A 840 -19.62 -4.81 -36.22
CA VAL A 840 -19.23 -4.34 -37.56
C VAL A 840 -20.05 -5.02 -38.65
N THR A 841 -20.58 -6.21 -38.39
CA THR A 841 -21.45 -6.92 -39.32
C THR A 841 -22.93 -6.63 -39.02
N SER A 842 -23.74 -6.33 -40.04
CA SER A 842 -25.18 -6.07 -39.87
C SER A 842 -26.01 -7.34 -39.63
N ASP A 843 -25.56 -8.49 -40.12
CA ASP A 843 -26.15 -9.81 -39.87
C ASP A 843 -25.02 -10.79 -39.56
N PHE A 844 -24.80 -11.06 -38.27
CA PHE A 844 -23.71 -11.91 -37.81
C PHE A 844 -23.84 -13.33 -38.37
N SER A 845 -25.01 -13.93 -38.20
CA SER A 845 -25.30 -15.32 -38.58
C SER A 845 -25.09 -15.57 -40.07
N ALA A 846 -25.54 -14.66 -40.93
CA ALA A 846 -25.34 -14.76 -42.37
C ALA A 846 -23.87 -14.60 -42.81
N SER A 847 -23.03 -13.93 -42.00
CA SER A 847 -21.62 -13.66 -42.33
C SER A 847 -20.68 -14.81 -41.99
N VAL A 848 -21.07 -15.72 -41.08
CA VAL A 848 -20.22 -16.76 -40.50
C VAL A 848 -19.49 -17.56 -41.57
N PHE A 849 -20.22 -18.10 -42.56
CA PHE A 849 -19.64 -18.94 -43.61
C PHE A 849 -18.50 -18.25 -44.35
N ALA A 850 -18.76 -17.03 -44.84
CA ALA A 850 -17.79 -16.28 -45.62
C ALA A 850 -16.55 -15.92 -44.78
N ARG A 851 -16.74 -15.61 -43.49
CA ARG A 851 -15.66 -15.25 -42.57
C ARG A 851 -14.79 -16.44 -42.18
N ILE A 852 -15.39 -17.59 -41.85
CA ILE A 852 -14.62 -18.82 -41.61
C ILE A 852 -13.86 -19.22 -42.88
N ARG A 853 -14.50 -19.14 -44.05
CA ARG A 853 -13.86 -19.42 -45.34
C ARG A 853 -12.70 -18.47 -45.64
N ALA A 854 -12.76 -17.21 -45.21
CA ALA A 854 -11.70 -16.23 -45.43
C ALA A 854 -10.38 -16.57 -44.71
N PHE A 855 -10.40 -17.38 -43.65
CA PHE A 855 -9.19 -17.89 -43.01
C PHE A 855 -8.48 -18.99 -43.82
N ALA A 856 -9.06 -19.46 -44.92
CA ALA A 856 -8.57 -20.62 -45.66
C ALA A 856 -7.41 -20.26 -46.61
N THR A 857 -6.19 -20.63 -46.22
CA THR A 857 -5.14 -21.04 -47.19
C THR A 857 -5.20 -22.56 -47.30
N ALA A 858 -6.11 -23.05 -48.15
CA ALA A 858 -6.47 -24.47 -48.25
C ALA A 858 -6.29 -25.02 -49.68
N PRO A 859 -5.94 -26.31 -49.84
CA PRO A 859 -5.58 -27.24 -48.78
C PRO A 859 -4.26 -26.84 -48.08
N GLY A 860 -4.05 -27.29 -46.84
CA GLY A 860 -2.93 -26.83 -46.02
C GLY A 860 -2.48 -27.82 -44.94
N ILE A 861 -1.40 -27.46 -44.24
CA ILE A 861 -0.84 -28.17 -43.09
C ILE A 861 -0.68 -27.17 -41.95
N ALA A 862 -1.29 -27.45 -40.80
CA ALA A 862 -1.16 -26.67 -39.58
C ALA A 862 -0.44 -27.47 -38.49
N PHE A 863 0.21 -26.78 -37.55
CA PHE A 863 0.97 -27.39 -36.47
C PHE A 863 0.66 -26.74 -35.12
N ALA A 864 0.74 -27.54 -34.06
CA ALA A 864 0.82 -27.08 -32.68
C ALA A 864 2.05 -27.69 -32.00
N PRO A 865 2.74 -26.95 -31.12
CA PRO A 865 3.98 -27.41 -30.49
C PRO A 865 3.78 -28.59 -29.51
N ASP A 866 2.56 -28.81 -29.07
CA ASP A 866 2.14 -29.81 -28.08
C ASP A 866 1.17 -30.85 -28.69
N SER A 867 0.70 -31.78 -27.87
CA SER A 867 -0.33 -32.76 -28.25
C SER A 867 -1.20 -33.14 -27.07
N ALA A 868 -2.23 -33.94 -27.33
CA ALA A 868 -3.06 -34.54 -26.28
C ALA A 868 -2.26 -35.32 -25.22
N ALA A 869 -1.05 -35.79 -25.54
CA ALA A 869 -0.15 -36.48 -24.60
C ALA A 869 0.75 -35.52 -23.79
N GLY A 870 0.69 -34.21 -24.06
CA GLY A 870 1.44 -33.17 -23.36
C GLY A 870 2.38 -32.37 -24.27
N THR A 871 3.28 -31.62 -23.65
CA THR A 871 4.22 -30.70 -24.31
C THR A 871 5.57 -31.37 -24.63
N GLY A 872 6.47 -30.63 -25.28
CA GLY A 872 7.86 -31.06 -25.56
C GLY A 872 7.93 -32.24 -26.52
N ALA A 873 8.64 -33.31 -26.13
CA ALA A 873 8.83 -34.51 -26.93
C ALA A 873 7.54 -35.23 -27.37
N ASN A 874 6.39 -34.93 -26.75
CA ASN A 874 5.09 -35.48 -27.11
C ASN A 874 4.43 -34.78 -28.33
N GLY A 875 4.86 -33.57 -28.67
CA GLY A 875 4.43 -32.85 -29.87
C GLY A 875 5.40 -33.01 -31.05
N PRO A 876 5.24 -32.21 -32.12
CA PRO A 876 4.07 -31.40 -32.43
C PRO A 876 2.88 -32.24 -32.93
N THR A 877 1.67 -31.73 -32.71
CA THR A 877 0.46 -32.16 -33.44
C THR A 877 0.44 -31.50 -34.81
N PHE A 878 -0.03 -32.21 -35.83
CA PHE A 878 -0.23 -31.66 -37.17
C PHE A 878 -1.61 -32.00 -37.72
N VAL A 879 -2.16 -31.05 -38.47
CA VAL A 879 -3.50 -31.14 -39.07
C VAL A 879 -3.37 -30.87 -40.57
N LEU A 880 -3.74 -31.85 -41.39
CA LEU A 880 -3.99 -31.67 -42.81
C LEU A 880 -5.44 -31.19 -42.96
N TYR A 881 -5.69 -30.11 -43.67
CA TYR A 881 -7.03 -29.52 -43.77
C TYR A 881 -7.35 -29.01 -45.16
N GLY A 882 -8.64 -28.93 -45.48
CA GLY A 882 -9.17 -28.35 -46.72
C GLY A 882 -8.94 -29.21 -47.96
N PHE A 883 -8.61 -30.50 -47.78
CA PHE A 883 -8.52 -31.45 -48.88
C PHE A 883 -9.92 -31.90 -49.32
N ALA A 884 -10.04 -32.46 -50.52
CA ALA A 884 -11.30 -33.00 -50.99
C ALA A 884 -11.80 -34.11 -50.02
N PRO A 885 -13.10 -34.18 -49.75
CA PRO A 885 -13.65 -35.13 -48.77
C PRO A 885 -13.33 -36.59 -49.11
N ASN A 886 -12.95 -37.38 -48.10
CA ASN A 886 -12.58 -38.80 -48.26
C ASN A 886 -11.43 -39.06 -49.27
N ALA A 887 -10.62 -38.03 -49.58
CA ALA A 887 -9.53 -38.16 -50.54
C ALA A 887 -8.33 -38.92 -49.94
N VAL A 888 -7.60 -39.61 -50.82
CA VAL A 888 -6.32 -40.23 -50.48
C VAL A 888 -5.21 -39.23 -50.75
N VAL A 889 -4.45 -38.86 -49.72
CA VAL A 889 -3.27 -38.00 -49.83
C VAL A 889 -2.01 -38.80 -49.54
N THR A 890 -0.91 -38.46 -50.20
CA THR A 890 0.41 -39.02 -49.90
C THR A 890 1.14 -38.08 -48.97
N LEU A 891 1.45 -38.53 -47.74
CA LEU A 891 2.20 -37.76 -46.75
C LEU A 891 3.65 -38.27 -46.68
N SER A 892 4.60 -37.37 -46.90
CA SER A 892 6.03 -37.58 -46.70
C SER A 892 6.55 -36.62 -45.64
N ILE A 893 7.31 -37.15 -44.67
CA ILE A 893 7.91 -36.36 -43.58
C ILE A 893 9.40 -36.65 -43.58
N ARG A 894 10.23 -35.61 -43.60
CA ARG A 894 11.69 -35.72 -43.57
C ARG A 894 12.30 -34.76 -42.55
N GLY A 895 13.09 -35.30 -41.62
CA GLY A 895 13.94 -34.54 -40.71
C GLY A 895 15.16 -33.95 -41.43
N ALA A 896 15.44 -32.67 -41.19
CA ALA A 896 16.50 -31.93 -41.86
C ALA A 896 17.90 -32.37 -41.42
N ALA A 897 18.10 -32.60 -40.12
CA ALA A 897 19.40 -32.96 -39.55
C ALA A 897 19.58 -34.46 -39.40
N THR A 898 18.54 -35.16 -38.95
CA THR A 898 18.58 -36.60 -38.66
C THR A 898 18.42 -37.46 -39.91
N GLY A 899 17.89 -36.89 -40.99
CA GLY A 899 17.48 -37.64 -42.18
C GLY A 899 16.35 -38.64 -41.89
N PHE A 900 15.75 -38.61 -40.70
CA PHE A 900 14.67 -39.50 -40.31
C PHE A 900 13.48 -39.27 -41.23
N THR A 901 13.00 -40.33 -41.88
CA THR A 901 11.86 -40.23 -42.79
C THR A 901 10.79 -41.24 -42.47
N ASN A 902 9.55 -40.88 -42.76
CA ASN A 902 8.49 -41.83 -43.04
C ASN A 902 8.28 -41.82 -44.55
N SER A 903 8.68 -42.90 -45.23
CA SER A 903 8.58 -43.01 -46.68
C SER A 903 7.12 -43.19 -47.10
N SER A 904 6.51 -42.09 -47.56
CA SER A 904 5.24 -42.01 -48.31
C SER A 904 4.11 -42.93 -47.81
N GLY A 905 3.46 -42.55 -46.71
CA GLY A 905 2.24 -43.21 -46.26
C GLY A 905 1.01 -42.62 -46.96
N PHE A 906 0.17 -43.47 -47.57
CA PHE A 906 -1.18 -43.05 -47.97
C PHE A 906 -1.98 -42.75 -46.71
N GLN A 907 -2.56 -41.56 -46.63
CA GLN A 907 -3.52 -41.17 -45.60
C GLN A 907 -4.88 -40.91 -46.27
N VAL A 908 -5.95 -41.29 -45.59
CA VAL A 908 -7.31 -40.93 -46.00
C VAL A 908 -7.73 -39.76 -45.13
N VAL A 909 -7.96 -38.60 -45.75
CA VAL A 909 -8.63 -37.51 -45.04
C VAL A 909 -10.08 -37.88 -44.84
N ASP A 910 -10.68 -37.44 -43.74
CA ASP A 910 -12.04 -37.82 -43.38
C ASP A 910 -13.11 -37.18 -44.29
N GLN A 911 -14.37 -37.39 -43.92
CA GLN A 911 -15.49 -36.85 -44.67
C GLN A 911 -15.53 -35.32 -44.69
N TYR A 912 -14.75 -34.59 -43.91
CA TYR A 912 -14.66 -33.12 -43.94
C TYR A 912 -13.33 -32.61 -44.52
N GLY A 913 -12.47 -33.51 -45.00
CA GLY A 913 -11.20 -33.17 -45.64
C GLY A 913 -10.05 -32.96 -44.66
N VAL A 914 -10.12 -33.56 -43.48
CA VAL A 914 -9.12 -33.41 -42.41
C VAL A 914 -8.39 -34.72 -42.13
N TYR A 915 -7.12 -34.62 -41.78
CA TYR A 915 -6.37 -35.70 -41.14
C TYR A 915 -5.52 -35.13 -40.01
N VAL A 916 -5.62 -35.70 -38.81
CA VAL A 916 -4.87 -35.27 -37.62
C VAL A 916 -3.96 -36.38 -37.13
N SER A 917 -2.73 -36.03 -36.77
CA SER A 917 -1.79 -36.93 -36.09
C SER A 917 -0.72 -36.14 -35.34
N ARG A 918 0.25 -36.82 -34.73
CA ARG A 918 1.38 -36.22 -34.01
C ARG A 918 2.67 -36.96 -34.32
N LEU A 919 3.81 -36.26 -34.19
CA LEU A 919 5.11 -36.93 -34.23
C LEU A 919 5.31 -37.79 -32.96
N GLY A 920 5.23 -37.18 -31.78
CA GLY A 920 5.38 -37.91 -30.51
C GLY A 920 6.81 -38.39 -30.24
N THR A 921 6.99 -39.19 -29.20
CA THR A 921 8.31 -39.50 -28.62
C THR A 921 9.19 -40.40 -29.48
N SER A 922 8.62 -41.12 -30.45
CA SER A 922 9.38 -41.96 -31.38
C SER A 922 10.13 -41.16 -32.45
N TRP A 923 9.87 -39.87 -32.57
CA TRP A 923 10.55 -38.98 -33.50
C TRP A 923 11.59 -38.13 -32.75
N PRO A 924 12.87 -38.13 -33.17
CA PRO A 924 13.89 -37.33 -32.51
C PRO A 924 13.64 -35.81 -32.65
N PRO A 925 14.29 -34.98 -31.82
CA PRO A 925 14.26 -33.52 -32.03
C PRO A 925 14.92 -33.15 -33.37
N ASP A 926 14.18 -32.46 -34.24
CA ASP A 926 14.63 -32.04 -35.59
C ASP A 926 13.66 -30.98 -36.14
N THR A 927 14.04 -30.35 -37.25
CA THR A 927 13.12 -29.64 -38.12
C THR A 927 12.60 -30.60 -39.19
N TYR A 928 11.30 -30.87 -39.15
CA TYR A 928 10.63 -31.78 -40.06
C TYR A 928 9.95 -31.03 -41.18
N THR A 929 10.23 -31.42 -42.43
CA THR A 929 9.51 -30.96 -43.61
C THR A 929 8.44 -31.98 -43.98
N PHE A 930 7.20 -31.53 -44.00
CA PHE A 930 6.02 -32.27 -44.40
C PHE A 930 5.69 -31.91 -45.84
N THR A 931 5.57 -32.91 -46.71
CA THR A 931 5.11 -32.76 -48.08
C THR A 931 3.87 -33.64 -48.27
N VAL A 932 2.75 -33.01 -48.61
CA VAL A 932 1.48 -33.68 -48.87
C VAL A 932 1.10 -33.51 -50.32
N THR A 933 0.90 -34.62 -51.03
CA THR A 933 0.48 -34.63 -52.44
C THR A 933 -0.92 -35.22 -52.55
N SER A 934 -1.86 -34.46 -53.10
CA SER A 934 -3.20 -34.96 -53.42
C SER A 934 -3.17 -35.88 -54.64
N ASN A 935 -4.20 -36.70 -54.77
CA ASN A 935 -4.51 -37.52 -55.93
C ASN A 935 -4.82 -36.69 -57.21
N THR A 936 -4.98 -35.37 -57.11
CA THR A 936 -5.02 -34.45 -58.27
C THR A 936 -3.65 -33.88 -58.66
N GLY A 937 -2.57 -34.30 -57.96
CA GLY A 937 -1.20 -33.85 -58.19
C GLY A 937 -0.82 -32.55 -57.47
N GLN A 938 -1.74 -31.94 -56.70
CA GLN A 938 -1.45 -30.74 -55.92
C GLN A 938 -0.53 -31.09 -54.75
N THR A 939 0.59 -30.37 -54.61
CA THR A 939 1.57 -30.61 -53.54
C THR A 939 1.68 -29.40 -52.62
N ILE A 940 1.62 -29.65 -51.30
CA ILE A 940 1.78 -28.66 -50.24
C ILE A 940 2.96 -29.05 -49.38
N THR A 941 3.84 -28.09 -49.09
CA THR A 941 5.01 -28.31 -48.24
C THR A 941 5.04 -27.29 -47.10
N ARG A 942 5.23 -27.77 -45.87
CA ARG A 942 5.42 -26.95 -44.65
C ARG A 942 6.42 -27.63 -43.72
N SER A 943 7.08 -26.85 -42.87
CA SER A 943 8.04 -27.38 -41.91
C SER A 943 7.69 -26.95 -40.48
N VAL A 944 8.05 -27.79 -39.51
CA VAL A 944 7.87 -27.55 -38.08
C VAL A 944 9.11 -28.01 -37.31
N THR A 945 9.47 -27.29 -36.24
CA THR A 945 10.56 -27.70 -35.34
C THR A 945 9.99 -28.49 -34.17
N LYS A 946 10.51 -29.70 -33.93
CA LYS A 946 10.21 -30.48 -32.73
C LYS A 946 11.24 -30.17 -31.66
N ALA A 947 10.77 -29.72 -30.50
CA ALA A 947 11.61 -29.45 -29.35
C ALA A 947 12.22 -30.75 -28.76
N PRO A 948 13.35 -30.64 -28.02
CA PRO A 948 13.96 -31.73 -27.28
C PRO A 948 12.98 -32.57 -26.46
#